data_AF-G8ZL72-F1
#
_entry.id   AF-G8ZL72-F1
#
_cell.length_a   1.000
_cell.length_b   1.000
_cell.length_c   1.000
_cell.angle_alpha   90.00
_cell.angle_beta   90.00
_cell.angle_gamma   90.00
#
_symmetry.space_group_name_H-M   'P 1'
#
loop_
_entity.id
_entity.type
_entity.pdbx_description
1 polymer ?
#
loop_
_entity_poly.entity_id
_entity_poly.type
_entity_poly.pdbx_seq_one_letter_code
_entity_poly.pdbx_strand_id
1 'polypeptide(L)'
;MTTELTPRQLKQLEKQNRRKKYADLAIQGTNNSSIASKRSVEVLYLSKLSENDRSTQANEYFKYFVKKTPKRSPCINRGYWLRLHAIRSRLDSIVEATQKKIVVVNLGCGFDPLPFQLLDPNNEASRKYSGRVRFLDLDYPDLISKKVQIIKQNDELTNILGPECDELSDAVKFGTVNYIAAPCNLNYLETFKKDIVPFGLDDPELIKVFVAEVSLAYMKPERADDIIKLCGELPNSHFLMLEQLIPEGENEPFSKQMLKHFRKNDSPLLSVLQYKTLQSQRERFSKLGFPNINAGDMFKLWESVDVEQRLKVKYLELFDELEEFHLFCHHYIICHATNDTGFAFDGTYKFTPSKSIRSLEILTEAKFQILESSLARKFGAAAQDKLVLYFGGSSPARLNELIEVDVDTGNYIPLDTGEAPPVRMCHTLTSLGSSQEFMMIGGRQSPKDGYTDTWVFNMGSNLWRQGPSLPESRYRHAACLIENQILVFGGSTTGSPFLTYDPVQQTFETPDHNLDLDRPLISAAMDYNHEAQVGVIVGGSFDETLVSDALYTFSYNGNTVKIKNSLKHPLLQRYGAKVKFINNHTLMLVGGTSPEMLFGQETSIVIIDIKSGKICGLKIHPDIWDDHPLFLVGFELVQISLDEFLVIGGGATCYGFGAVANKSFKISISNILNGLD
;
A
#
# COMPACT_ATOMS: atom_id res chain seq x y z
N MET A 1 -22.05 37.06 -37.91
CA MET A 1 -21.02 36.73 -38.90
C MET A 1 -20.24 35.54 -38.38
N THR A 2 -20.56 34.34 -38.86
CA THR A 2 -19.82 33.11 -38.57
C THR A 2 -18.50 33.16 -39.32
N THR A 3 -17.39 33.43 -38.63
CA THR A 3 -16.05 33.30 -39.20
C THR A 3 -15.79 31.84 -39.54
N GLU A 4 -15.80 31.49 -40.83
CA GLU A 4 -15.41 30.18 -41.31
C GLU A 4 -13.96 29.89 -40.95
N LEU A 5 -13.73 28.72 -40.34
CA LEU A 5 -12.40 28.26 -39.96
C LEU A 5 -11.56 27.98 -41.21
N THR A 6 -10.32 28.48 -41.22
CA THR A 6 -9.39 28.20 -42.32
C THR A 6 -9.04 26.70 -42.41
N PRO A 7 -8.64 26.17 -43.58
CA PRO A 7 -8.26 24.76 -43.74
C PRO A 7 -7.17 24.29 -42.76
N ARG A 8 -6.26 25.19 -42.36
CA ARG A 8 -5.22 24.91 -41.35
C ARG A 8 -5.82 24.78 -39.94
N GLN A 9 -6.78 25.63 -39.58
CA GLN A 9 -7.51 25.54 -38.31
C GLN A 9 -8.40 24.29 -38.26
N LEU A 10 -9.06 23.92 -39.36
CA LEU A 10 -9.82 22.67 -39.47
C LEU A 10 -8.92 21.44 -39.27
N LYS A 11 -7.76 21.38 -39.93
CA LYS A 11 -6.80 20.28 -39.76
C LYS A 11 -6.21 20.20 -38.35
N GLN A 12 -6.02 21.35 -37.70
CA GLN A 12 -5.57 21.42 -36.30
C GLN A 12 -6.68 20.98 -35.33
N LEU A 13 -7.93 21.36 -35.58
CA LEU A 13 -9.12 20.93 -34.84
C LEU A 13 -9.36 19.43 -35.00
N GLU A 14 -9.24 18.88 -36.22
CA GLU A 14 -9.31 17.44 -36.48
C GLU A 14 -8.20 16.68 -35.74
N LYS A 15 -6.97 17.19 -35.74
CA LYS A 15 -5.86 16.60 -34.98
C LYS A 15 -6.12 16.62 -33.48
N GLN A 16 -6.68 17.71 -32.95
CA GLN A 16 -7.08 17.83 -31.55
C GLN A 16 -8.22 16.87 -31.20
N ASN A 17 -9.25 16.77 -32.03
CA ASN A 17 -10.39 15.86 -31.86
C ASN A 17 -9.97 14.40 -31.91
N ARG A 18 -9.07 14.03 -32.85
CA ARG A 18 -8.47 12.68 -32.88
C ARG A 18 -7.70 12.39 -31.60
N ARG A 19 -6.82 13.31 -31.16
CA ARG A 19 -6.05 13.14 -29.93
C ARG A 19 -6.94 13.00 -28.71
N LYS A 20 -8.03 13.77 -28.63
CA LYS A 20 -9.04 13.66 -27.58
C LYS A 20 -9.72 12.30 -27.59
N LYS A 21 -10.17 11.83 -28.75
CA LYS A 21 -10.79 10.51 -28.90
C LYS A 21 -9.85 9.37 -28.45
N TYR A 22 -8.56 9.45 -28.77
CA TYR A 22 -7.58 8.46 -28.31
C TYR A 22 -7.38 8.49 -26.79
N ALA A 23 -7.29 9.68 -26.19
CA ALA A 23 -7.20 9.82 -24.74
C ALA A 23 -8.46 9.26 -24.04
N ASP A 24 -9.65 9.55 -24.55
CA ASP A 24 -10.91 9.03 -24.02
C ASP A 24 -10.96 7.49 -24.09
N LEU A 25 -10.51 6.89 -25.21
CA LEU A 25 -10.41 5.43 -25.35
C LEU A 25 -9.39 4.79 -24.40
N ALA A 26 -8.28 5.46 -24.12
CA ALA A 26 -7.27 4.98 -23.17
C ALA A 26 -7.81 4.96 -21.73
N ILE A 27 -8.51 6.03 -21.33
CA ILE A 27 -9.23 6.11 -20.05
C ILE A 27 -10.29 5.00 -19.97
N GLN A 28 -11.05 4.75 -21.04
CA GLN A 28 -11.99 3.62 -21.07
C GLN A 28 -11.28 2.24 -20.92
N GLY A 29 -10.01 2.15 -21.31
CA GLY A 29 -9.19 0.95 -21.12
C GLY A 29 -8.86 0.63 -19.65
N THR A 30 -8.81 1.64 -18.77
CA THR A 30 -8.53 1.42 -17.33
C THR A 30 -9.67 0.69 -16.63
N ASN A 31 -10.90 0.87 -17.11
CA ASN A 31 -12.09 0.16 -16.62
C ASN A 31 -11.95 -1.37 -16.77
N ASN A 32 -11.39 -1.86 -17.89
CA ASN A 32 -11.18 -3.29 -18.08
C ASN A 32 -10.21 -3.87 -17.03
N SER A 33 -9.20 -3.10 -16.61
CA SER A 33 -8.22 -3.53 -15.62
C SER A 33 -8.81 -3.57 -14.20
N SER A 34 -9.59 -2.55 -13.82
CA SER A 34 -10.21 -2.49 -12.49
C SER A 34 -11.27 -3.57 -12.31
N ILE A 35 -12.17 -3.75 -13.28
CA ILE A 35 -13.22 -4.77 -13.25
C ILE A 35 -12.62 -6.18 -13.28
N ALA A 36 -11.52 -6.38 -14.01
CA ALA A 36 -10.76 -7.64 -13.97
C ALA A 36 -10.21 -7.94 -12.57
N SER A 37 -9.68 -6.95 -11.86
CA SER A 37 -9.21 -7.13 -10.48
C SER A 37 -10.37 -7.36 -9.50
N LYS A 38 -11.51 -6.66 -9.65
CA LYS A 38 -12.75 -6.94 -8.88
C LYS A 38 -13.27 -8.38 -9.13
N ARG A 39 -13.19 -8.88 -10.38
CA ARG A 39 -13.52 -10.28 -10.71
C ARG A 39 -12.60 -11.30 -10.03
N SER A 40 -11.30 -10.99 -9.90
CA SER A 40 -10.36 -11.82 -9.13
C SER A 40 -10.84 -11.97 -7.67
N VAL A 41 -11.26 -10.86 -7.06
CA VAL A 41 -11.78 -10.83 -5.68
C VAL A 41 -13.11 -11.57 -5.56
N GLU A 42 -14.04 -11.40 -6.50
CA GLU A 42 -15.33 -12.12 -6.49
C GLU A 42 -15.13 -13.64 -6.42
N VAL A 43 -14.24 -14.16 -7.28
CA VAL A 43 -13.96 -15.60 -7.35
C VAL A 43 -13.20 -16.11 -6.13
N LEU A 44 -12.18 -15.38 -5.68
CA LEU A 44 -11.27 -15.87 -4.63
C LEU A 44 -11.74 -15.56 -3.21
N TYR A 45 -12.39 -14.41 -3.00
CA TYR A 45 -12.78 -13.91 -1.69
C TYR A 45 -14.27 -14.04 -1.44
N LEU A 46 -15.11 -13.38 -2.26
CA LEU A 46 -16.54 -13.24 -1.95
C LEU A 46 -17.25 -14.61 -1.88
N SER A 47 -16.88 -15.55 -2.75
CA SER A 47 -17.38 -16.92 -2.74
C SER A 47 -17.15 -17.71 -1.44
N LYS A 48 -16.14 -17.31 -0.66
CA LYS A 48 -15.74 -17.95 0.61
C LYS A 48 -16.09 -17.12 1.85
N LEU A 49 -16.42 -15.84 1.66
CA LEU A 49 -16.84 -14.93 2.73
C LEU A 49 -18.35 -14.94 2.96
N SER A 50 -19.15 -15.45 2.02
CA SER A 50 -20.59 -15.57 2.21
C SER A 50 -20.88 -16.52 3.38
N GLU A 51 -21.59 -16.00 4.39
CA GLU A 51 -21.93 -16.70 5.64
C GLU A 51 -22.93 -17.83 5.48
N ASN A 52 -23.46 -18.01 4.27
CA ASN A 52 -24.38 -19.10 4.00
C ASN A 52 -23.61 -20.41 3.88
N ASP A 53 -24.12 -21.38 4.63
CA ASP A 53 -23.79 -22.80 4.63
C ASP A 53 -23.44 -23.30 3.21
N ARG A 54 -22.61 -24.34 3.13
CA ARG A 54 -21.97 -24.88 1.90
C ARG A 54 -22.94 -25.27 0.75
N SER A 55 -24.23 -24.97 0.85
CA SER A 55 -25.32 -25.28 -0.07
C SER A 55 -25.79 -24.12 -0.97
N THR A 56 -25.45 -22.85 -0.72
CA THR A 56 -25.79 -21.73 -1.64
C THR A 56 -24.56 -21.12 -2.29
N GLN A 57 -24.48 -21.18 -3.62
CA GLN A 57 -23.42 -20.57 -4.41
C GLN A 57 -23.50 -19.04 -4.27
N ALA A 58 -22.40 -18.38 -3.89
CA ALA A 58 -22.36 -16.91 -3.81
C ALA A 58 -22.72 -16.28 -5.17
N ASN A 59 -23.55 -15.24 -5.16
CA ASN A 59 -23.95 -14.55 -6.38
C ASN A 59 -22.74 -13.89 -7.05
N GLU A 60 -22.56 -14.15 -8.34
CA GLU A 60 -21.49 -13.60 -9.16
C GLU A 60 -22.06 -12.62 -10.20
N TYR A 61 -21.60 -11.38 -10.18
CA TYR A 61 -22.03 -10.30 -11.09
C TYR A 61 -20.89 -9.79 -11.98
N PHE A 62 -19.63 -9.83 -11.54
CA PHE A 62 -18.53 -9.40 -12.41
C PHE A 62 -18.32 -10.35 -13.60
N LYS A 63 -18.79 -11.61 -13.50
CA LYS A 63 -18.71 -12.62 -14.59
C LYS A 63 -19.31 -12.17 -15.92
N TYR A 64 -20.34 -11.31 -15.89
CA TYR A 64 -21.02 -10.81 -17.09
C TYR A 64 -20.18 -9.83 -17.90
N PHE A 65 -19.34 -9.06 -17.21
CA PHE A 65 -18.52 -8.01 -17.80
C PHE A 65 -17.09 -8.49 -18.06
N VAL A 66 -16.61 -9.48 -17.30
CA VAL A 66 -15.28 -10.07 -17.45
C VAL A 66 -15.37 -11.60 -17.44
N LYS A 67 -15.32 -12.18 -18.65
CA LYS A 67 -15.46 -13.63 -18.87
C LYS A 67 -14.30 -14.45 -18.29
N LYS A 68 -13.07 -13.91 -18.32
CA LYS A 68 -11.90 -14.59 -17.76
C LYS A 68 -11.83 -14.39 -16.25
N THR A 69 -11.26 -15.34 -15.53
CA THR A 69 -10.99 -15.22 -14.09
C THR A 69 -9.50 -14.90 -13.89
N PRO A 70 -9.08 -13.63 -14.02
CA PRO A 70 -7.69 -13.26 -13.85
C PRO A 70 -7.26 -13.52 -12.40
N LYS A 71 -6.04 -14.02 -12.21
CA LYS A 71 -5.40 -14.02 -10.89
C LYS A 71 -4.65 -12.70 -10.70
N ARG A 72 -4.61 -12.22 -9.46
CA ARG A 72 -3.81 -11.08 -9.01
C ARG A 72 -2.95 -11.50 -7.82
N SER A 73 -1.96 -10.69 -7.48
CA SER A 73 -1.20 -10.93 -6.23
C SER A 73 -2.10 -10.74 -5.01
N PRO A 74 -1.77 -11.38 -3.87
CA PRO A 74 -2.49 -11.19 -2.62
C PRO A 74 -2.64 -9.71 -2.22
N CYS A 75 -1.59 -8.90 -2.40
CA CYS A 75 -1.67 -7.45 -2.17
C CYS A 75 -2.75 -6.76 -3.02
N ILE A 76 -2.80 -7.04 -4.33
CA ILE A 76 -3.80 -6.44 -5.23
C ILE A 76 -5.20 -6.94 -4.89
N ASN A 77 -5.37 -8.25 -4.63
CA ASN A 77 -6.66 -8.79 -4.24
C ASN A 77 -7.19 -8.13 -2.97
N ARG A 78 -6.36 -8.01 -1.92
CA ARG A 78 -6.76 -7.39 -0.65
C ARG A 78 -7.13 -5.92 -0.81
N GLY A 79 -6.34 -5.16 -1.58
CA GLY A 79 -6.66 -3.76 -1.85
C GLY A 79 -7.93 -3.58 -2.70
N TYR A 80 -8.22 -4.48 -3.65
CA TYR A 80 -9.49 -4.45 -4.39
C TYR A 80 -10.68 -4.95 -3.56
N TRP A 81 -10.48 -5.88 -2.61
CA TRP A 81 -11.50 -6.22 -1.63
C TRP A 81 -11.84 -5.01 -0.76
N LEU A 82 -10.83 -4.28 -0.28
CA LEU A 82 -11.03 -3.03 0.44
C LEU A 82 -11.74 -1.98 -0.41
N ARG A 83 -11.43 -1.88 -1.70
CA ARG A 83 -12.10 -0.96 -2.63
C ARG A 83 -13.60 -1.28 -2.77
N LEU A 84 -13.98 -2.55 -2.85
CA LEU A 84 -15.38 -2.98 -2.83
C LEU A 84 -16.04 -2.65 -1.47
N HIS A 85 -15.34 -2.95 -0.37
CA HIS A 85 -15.81 -2.66 0.99
C HIS A 85 -15.97 -1.15 1.23
N ALA A 86 -15.11 -0.31 0.66
CA ALA A 86 -15.16 1.15 0.79
C ALA A 86 -16.51 1.69 0.35
N ILE A 87 -16.89 1.44 -0.90
CA ILE A 87 -18.17 1.94 -1.45
C ILE A 87 -19.35 1.27 -0.75
N ARG A 88 -19.30 -0.05 -0.52
CA ARG A 88 -20.38 -0.79 0.14
C ARG A 88 -20.66 -0.30 1.56
N SER A 89 -19.63 -0.15 2.39
CA SER A 89 -19.79 0.30 3.79
C SER A 89 -20.35 1.72 3.87
N ARG A 90 -19.98 2.62 2.94
CA ARG A 90 -20.53 3.98 2.90
C ARG A 90 -22.01 3.97 2.49
N LEU A 91 -22.38 3.20 1.48
CA LEU A 91 -23.77 3.05 1.08
C LEU A 91 -24.61 2.44 2.20
N ASP A 92 -24.09 1.41 2.88
CA ASP A 92 -24.72 0.80 4.04
C ASP A 92 -25.00 1.84 5.13
N SER A 93 -24.01 2.66 5.49
CA SER A 93 -24.19 3.71 6.50
C SER A 93 -25.29 4.72 6.15
N ILE A 94 -25.45 5.07 4.87
CA ILE A 94 -26.48 6.02 4.41
C ILE A 94 -27.87 5.36 4.45
N VAL A 95 -27.96 4.14 3.92
CA VAL A 95 -29.22 3.38 3.81
C VAL A 95 -29.79 3.00 5.18
N GLU A 96 -28.93 2.80 6.17
CA GLU A 96 -29.28 2.52 7.56
C GLU A 96 -29.70 3.80 8.31
N ALA A 97 -29.12 4.96 7.99
CA ALA A 97 -29.41 6.23 8.65
C ALA A 97 -30.73 6.89 8.20
N THR A 98 -31.37 6.43 7.12
CA THR A 98 -32.56 7.07 6.55
C THR A 98 -33.62 6.09 6.07
N GLN A 99 -34.87 6.50 6.15
CA GLN A 99 -36.02 5.81 5.54
C GLN A 99 -36.44 6.41 4.19
N LYS A 100 -35.83 7.54 3.79
CA LYS A 100 -36.11 8.21 2.51
C LYS A 100 -35.71 7.34 1.31
N LYS A 101 -36.24 7.68 0.13
CA LYS A 101 -35.79 7.09 -1.14
C LYS A 101 -34.40 7.60 -1.48
N ILE A 102 -33.59 6.73 -2.07
CA ILE A 102 -32.19 7.00 -2.38
C ILE A 102 -31.96 6.85 -3.87
N VAL A 103 -31.28 7.83 -4.46
CA VAL A 103 -30.78 7.74 -5.84
C VAL A 103 -29.26 7.69 -5.80
N VAL A 104 -28.69 6.57 -6.24
CA VAL A 104 -27.25 6.40 -6.38
C VAL A 104 -26.85 6.77 -7.80
N VAL A 105 -26.02 7.81 -7.94
CA VAL A 105 -25.52 8.31 -9.22
C VAL A 105 -24.06 7.90 -9.37
N ASN A 106 -23.77 6.95 -10.25
CA ASN A 106 -22.42 6.43 -10.48
C ASN A 106 -21.74 7.21 -11.62
N LEU A 107 -20.81 8.08 -11.25
CA LEU A 107 -20.10 9.00 -12.14
C LEU A 107 -18.87 8.30 -12.74
N GLY A 108 -18.92 7.97 -14.03
CA GLY A 108 -17.90 7.13 -14.68
C GLY A 108 -18.07 5.67 -14.26
N CYS A 109 -19.28 5.15 -14.41
CA CYS A 109 -19.69 3.85 -13.87
C CYS A 109 -18.95 2.65 -14.50
N GLY A 110 -18.32 2.83 -15.66
CA GLY A 110 -17.63 1.75 -16.35
C GLY A 110 -18.52 0.51 -16.52
N PHE A 111 -17.94 -0.66 -16.26
CA PHE A 111 -18.69 -1.92 -16.21
C PHE A 111 -18.94 -2.37 -14.76
N ASP A 112 -19.07 -1.43 -13.82
CA ASP A 112 -19.36 -1.75 -12.43
C ASP A 112 -20.74 -2.41 -12.31
N PRO A 113 -20.84 -3.63 -11.72
CA PRO A 113 -22.10 -4.33 -11.54
C PRO A 113 -22.82 -3.98 -10.22
N LEU A 114 -22.35 -2.99 -9.45
CA LEU A 114 -22.96 -2.57 -8.19
C LEU A 114 -24.50 -2.45 -8.25
N PRO A 115 -25.12 -1.81 -9.27
CA PRO A 115 -26.57 -1.74 -9.35
C PRO A 115 -27.26 -3.12 -9.33
N PHE A 116 -26.73 -4.09 -10.07
CA PHE A 116 -27.29 -5.45 -10.10
C PHE A 116 -27.09 -6.16 -8.77
N GLN A 117 -25.92 -6.00 -8.15
CA GLN A 117 -25.65 -6.57 -6.84
C GLN A 117 -26.61 -6.04 -5.76
N LEU A 118 -27.03 -4.78 -5.87
CA LEU A 118 -27.86 -4.13 -4.83
C LEU A 118 -29.35 -4.26 -5.09
N LEU A 119 -29.74 -4.41 -6.36
CA LEU A 119 -31.13 -4.61 -6.78
C LEU A 119 -31.55 -6.08 -6.87
N ASP A 120 -30.62 -7.03 -6.91
CA ASP A 120 -30.95 -8.47 -7.00
C ASP A 120 -31.74 -8.93 -5.76
N PRO A 121 -33.01 -9.35 -5.92
CA PRO A 121 -33.82 -9.85 -4.81
C PRO A 121 -33.27 -11.15 -4.21
N ASN A 122 -32.45 -11.90 -4.95
CA ASN A 122 -31.81 -13.12 -4.48
C ASN A 122 -30.54 -12.84 -3.67
N ASN A 123 -30.07 -11.60 -3.61
CA ASN A 123 -28.90 -11.23 -2.83
C ASN A 123 -29.29 -10.84 -1.41
N GLU A 124 -29.24 -11.80 -0.49
CA GLU A 124 -29.64 -11.59 0.90
C GLU A 124 -28.85 -10.47 1.58
N ALA A 125 -27.57 -10.33 1.26
CA ALA A 125 -26.70 -9.29 1.79
C ALA A 125 -27.15 -7.87 1.38
N SER A 126 -27.99 -7.74 0.35
CA SER A 126 -28.52 -6.46 -0.18
C SER A 126 -29.98 -6.19 0.16
N ARG A 127 -30.65 -7.02 0.97
CA ARG A 127 -32.08 -6.82 1.30
C ARG A 127 -32.42 -5.43 1.82
N LYS A 128 -31.52 -4.78 2.57
CA LYS A 128 -31.71 -3.42 3.12
C LYS A 128 -31.92 -2.32 2.06
N TYR A 129 -31.55 -2.58 0.81
CA TYR A 129 -31.71 -1.68 -0.33
C TYR A 129 -33.06 -1.84 -1.06
N SER A 130 -33.74 -2.96 -0.85
CA SER A 130 -34.91 -3.35 -1.63
C SER A 130 -36.04 -2.31 -1.54
N GLY A 131 -36.60 -1.95 -2.70
CA GLY A 131 -37.74 -1.03 -2.82
C GLY A 131 -37.47 0.45 -2.54
N ARG A 132 -36.24 0.83 -2.15
CA ARG A 132 -35.89 2.22 -1.77
C ARG A 132 -34.81 2.86 -2.61
N VAL A 133 -34.04 2.07 -3.36
CA VAL A 133 -32.87 2.56 -4.09
C VAL A 133 -33.08 2.49 -5.60
N ARG A 134 -32.75 3.60 -6.27
CA ARG A 134 -32.65 3.71 -7.72
C ARG A 134 -31.22 4.04 -8.13
N PHE A 135 -30.79 3.55 -9.28
CA PHE A 135 -29.46 3.81 -9.81
C PHE A 135 -29.51 4.63 -11.10
N LEU A 136 -28.54 5.52 -11.23
CA LEU A 136 -28.22 6.24 -12.45
C LEU A 136 -26.74 6.04 -12.78
N ASP A 137 -26.47 5.28 -13.82
CA ASP A 137 -25.13 5.03 -14.35
C ASP A 137 -24.80 6.02 -15.47
N LEU A 138 -23.72 6.78 -15.28
CA LEU A 138 -23.23 7.78 -16.23
C LEU A 138 -21.82 7.44 -16.69
N ASP A 139 -21.62 7.37 -18.00
CA ASP A 139 -20.30 7.20 -18.62
C ASP A 139 -20.32 7.69 -20.08
N TYR A 140 -19.18 7.61 -20.77
CA TYR A 140 -19.06 7.92 -22.18
C TYR A 140 -20.06 7.11 -23.03
N PRO A 141 -20.58 7.70 -24.13
CA PRO A 141 -21.56 7.05 -25.00
C PRO A 141 -21.17 5.63 -25.44
N ASP A 142 -19.94 5.45 -25.90
CA ASP A 142 -19.45 4.14 -26.38
C ASP A 142 -19.43 3.07 -25.28
N LEU A 143 -19.17 3.46 -24.02
CA LEU A 143 -19.09 2.54 -22.90
C LEU A 143 -20.50 2.17 -22.40
N ILE A 144 -21.39 3.16 -22.28
CA ILE A 144 -22.81 2.93 -21.96
C ILE A 144 -23.46 2.03 -23.00
N SER A 145 -23.24 2.26 -24.30
CA SER A 145 -23.79 1.39 -25.35
C SER A 145 -23.33 -0.06 -25.21
N LYS A 146 -22.05 -0.30 -24.90
CA LYS A 146 -21.53 -1.66 -24.64
C LYS A 146 -22.13 -2.27 -23.37
N LYS A 147 -22.27 -1.49 -22.29
CA LYS A 147 -22.86 -1.95 -21.03
C LYS A 147 -24.32 -2.39 -21.25
N VAL A 148 -25.11 -1.55 -21.93
CA VAL A 148 -26.50 -1.85 -22.29
C VAL A 148 -26.60 -3.09 -23.18
N GLN A 149 -25.70 -3.24 -24.16
CA GLN A 149 -25.65 -4.46 -24.97
C GLN A 149 -25.44 -5.71 -24.12
N ILE A 150 -24.51 -5.67 -23.14
CA ILE A 150 -24.28 -6.78 -22.23
C ILE A 150 -25.53 -7.05 -21.38
N ILE A 151 -26.17 -6.01 -20.84
CA ILE A 151 -27.41 -6.15 -20.05
C ILE A 151 -28.48 -6.88 -20.87
N LYS A 152 -28.80 -6.38 -22.08
CA LYS A 152 -29.86 -6.95 -22.95
C LYS A 152 -29.57 -8.37 -23.45
N GLN A 153 -28.31 -8.82 -23.39
CA GLN A 153 -27.90 -10.16 -23.81
C GLN A 153 -27.89 -11.19 -22.66
N ASN A 154 -28.16 -10.78 -21.42
CA ASN A 154 -28.10 -11.67 -20.26
C ASN A 154 -29.41 -11.61 -19.46
N ASP A 155 -30.18 -12.70 -19.52
CA ASP A 155 -31.50 -12.80 -18.88
C ASP A 155 -31.44 -12.58 -17.36
N GLU A 156 -30.39 -13.04 -16.69
CA GLU A 156 -30.20 -12.80 -15.25
C GLU A 156 -30.15 -11.30 -14.92
N LEU A 157 -29.45 -10.49 -15.73
CA LEU A 157 -29.34 -9.05 -15.52
C LEU A 157 -30.67 -8.34 -15.81
N THR A 158 -31.37 -8.70 -16.89
CA THR A 158 -32.67 -8.11 -17.21
C THR A 158 -33.73 -8.49 -16.18
N ASN A 159 -33.70 -9.72 -15.66
CA ASN A 159 -34.63 -10.17 -14.62
C ASN A 159 -34.45 -9.39 -13.31
N ILE A 160 -33.21 -9.07 -12.93
CA ILE A 160 -32.92 -8.23 -11.75
C ILE A 160 -33.50 -6.82 -11.94
N LEU A 161 -33.32 -6.23 -13.12
CA LEU A 161 -33.72 -4.84 -13.37
C LEU A 161 -35.22 -4.66 -13.64
N GLY A 162 -35.90 -5.71 -14.07
CA GLY A 162 -37.30 -5.69 -14.47
C GLY A 162 -37.53 -5.15 -15.88
N PRO A 163 -38.80 -4.90 -16.27
CA PRO A 163 -39.15 -4.46 -17.61
C PRO A 163 -38.57 -3.08 -17.94
N GLU A 164 -38.16 -2.92 -19.19
CA GLU A 164 -37.75 -1.63 -19.76
C GLU A 164 -38.95 -0.68 -19.81
N CYS A 165 -38.73 0.61 -19.54
CA CYS A 165 -39.79 1.61 -19.64
C CYS A 165 -40.11 1.90 -21.12
N ASP A 166 -41.40 1.98 -21.45
CA ASP A 166 -41.86 2.20 -22.83
C ASP A 166 -41.49 3.58 -23.41
N GLU A 167 -41.38 4.58 -22.54
CA GLU A 167 -41.01 5.95 -22.90
C GLU A 167 -39.72 6.37 -22.17
N LEU A 168 -38.60 6.40 -22.90
CA LEU A 168 -37.32 6.93 -22.42
C LEU A 168 -37.06 8.30 -23.04
N SER A 169 -36.49 9.22 -22.26
CA SER A 169 -36.02 10.49 -22.81
C SER A 169 -34.81 10.27 -23.73
N ASP A 170 -34.56 11.19 -24.68
CA ASP A 170 -33.40 11.13 -25.59
C ASP A 170 -32.05 11.05 -24.86
N ALA A 171 -32.00 11.48 -23.59
CA ALA A 171 -30.83 11.44 -22.72
C ALA A 171 -30.57 10.05 -22.12
N VAL A 172 -31.48 9.08 -22.28
CA VAL A 172 -31.38 7.74 -21.70
C VAL A 172 -31.18 6.68 -22.78
N LYS A 173 -30.21 5.78 -22.59
CA LYS A 173 -29.97 4.65 -23.51
C LYS A 173 -30.68 3.38 -23.10
N PHE A 174 -30.96 3.24 -21.80
CA PHE A 174 -31.70 2.13 -21.22
C PHE A 174 -32.23 2.55 -19.86
N GLY A 175 -33.47 2.17 -19.54
CA GLY A 175 -34.08 2.49 -18.26
C GLY A 175 -35.16 1.52 -17.84
N THR A 176 -35.16 1.19 -16.56
CA THR A 176 -36.25 0.53 -15.84
C THR A 176 -36.69 1.43 -14.69
N VAL A 177 -37.63 0.95 -13.87
CA VAL A 177 -38.09 1.68 -12.67
C VAL A 177 -36.93 2.03 -11.74
N ASN A 178 -36.01 1.08 -11.49
CA ASN A 178 -34.96 1.22 -10.48
C ASN A 178 -33.55 1.41 -11.06
N TYR A 179 -33.37 1.40 -12.39
CA TYR A 179 -32.06 1.56 -13.01
C TYR A 179 -32.12 2.37 -14.29
N ILE A 180 -31.18 3.30 -14.46
CA ILE A 180 -30.98 4.06 -15.69
C ILE A 180 -29.53 4.01 -16.10
N ALA A 181 -29.28 3.82 -17.39
CA ALA A 181 -27.98 4.02 -18.02
C ALA A 181 -28.07 5.17 -19.04
N ALA A 182 -27.30 6.24 -18.81
CA ALA A 182 -27.32 7.44 -19.63
C ALA A 182 -25.89 7.86 -20.05
N PRO A 183 -25.69 8.22 -21.33
CA PRO A 183 -24.40 8.69 -21.83
C PRO A 183 -24.16 10.12 -21.37
N CYS A 184 -23.05 10.36 -20.68
CA CYS A 184 -22.66 11.70 -20.24
C CYS A 184 -21.13 11.83 -20.25
N ASN A 185 -20.63 12.90 -20.86
CA ASN A 185 -19.21 13.28 -20.74
C ASN A 185 -19.06 14.31 -19.62
N LEU A 186 -18.57 13.83 -18.47
CA LEU A 186 -18.42 14.62 -17.25
C LEU A 186 -17.47 15.84 -17.38
N ASN A 187 -16.67 15.94 -18.46
CA ASN A 187 -15.88 17.14 -18.72
C ASN A 187 -16.72 18.36 -19.15
N TYR A 188 -18.00 18.15 -19.47
CA TYR A 188 -18.90 19.20 -19.96
C TYR A 188 -20.05 19.40 -18.99
N LEU A 189 -19.85 20.33 -18.05
CA LEU A 189 -20.81 20.63 -16.97
C LEU A 189 -22.23 20.89 -17.47
N GLU A 190 -22.40 21.67 -18.53
CA GLU A 190 -23.74 22.01 -19.05
C GLU A 190 -24.46 20.79 -19.64
N THR A 191 -23.72 19.84 -20.21
CA THR A 191 -24.26 18.56 -20.65
C THR A 191 -24.69 17.73 -19.45
N PHE A 192 -23.82 17.60 -18.44
CA PHE A 192 -24.16 16.89 -17.21
C PHE A 192 -25.41 17.47 -16.51
N LYS A 193 -25.48 18.81 -16.34
CA LYS A 193 -26.67 19.49 -15.80
C LYS A 193 -27.94 19.10 -16.56
N LYS A 194 -27.91 19.22 -17.89
CA LYS A 194 -29.06 18.88 -18.73
C LYS A 194 -29.44 17.40 -18.59
N ASP A 195 -28.44 16.52 -18.56
CA ASP A 195 -28.66 15.07 -18.53
C ASP A 195 -29.23 14.61 -17.18
N ILE A 196 -28.92 15.30 -16.07
CA ILE A 196 -29.42 14.90 -14.74
C ILE A 196 -30.82 15.43 -14.39
N VAL A 197 -31.26 16.54 -15.00
CA VAL A 197 -32.56 17.18 -14.74
C VAL A 197 -33.75 16.20 -14.84
N PRO A 198 -33.85 15.32 -15.85
CA PRO A 198 -34.95 14.35 -15.97
C PRO A 198 -35.07 13.37 -14.79
N PHE A 199 -34.05 13.25 -13.95
CA PHE A 199 -34.04 12.33 -12.82
C PHE A 199 -34.54 12.94 -11.51
N GLY A 200 -34.89 14.24 -11.49
CA GLY A 200 -35.52 14.90 -10.35
C GLY A 200 -34.60 15.02 -9.12
N LEU A 201 -33.28 15.14 -9.34
CA LEU A 201 -32.31 15.18 -8.24
C LEU A 201 -32.44 16.41 -7.33
N ASP A 202 -33.14 17.46 -7.79
CA ASP A 202 -33.45 18.67 -7.02
C ASP A 202 -34.47 18.42 -5.88
N ASP A 203 -35.15 17.28 -5.87
CA ASP A 203 -36.13 16.93 -4.83
C ASP A 203 -35.46 16.78 -3.45
N PRO A 204 -35.83 17.60 -2.44
CA PRO A 204 -35.29 17.49 -1.08
C PRO A 204 -35.76 16.23 -0.32
N GLU A 205 -36.81 15.55 -0.78
CA GLU A 205 -37.24 14.28 -0.20
C GLU A 205 -36.43 13.06 -0.68
N LEU A 206 -35.57 13.26 -1.68
CA LEU A 206 -34.61 12.26 -2.14
C LEU A 206 -33.24 12.47 -1.51
N ILE A 207 -32.65 11.37 -1.04
CA ILE A 207 -31.22 11.31 -0.71
C ILE A 207 -30.45 10.99 -1.98
N LYS A 208 -29.47 11.83 -2.33
CA LYS A 208 -28.60 11.59 -3.49
C LYS A 208 -27.27 11.05 -3.01
N VAL A 209 -26.78 10.00 -3.65
CA VAL A 209 -25.44 9.46 -3.37
C VAL A 209 -24.65 9.42 -4.67
N PHE A 210 -23.76 10.38 -4.83
CA PHE A 210 -22.83 10.43 -5.96
C PHE A 210 -21.64 9.53 -5.65
N VAL A 211 -21.30 8.64 -6.58
CA VAL A 211 -20.14 7.75 -6.47
C VAL A 211 -19.16 8.09 -7.58
N ALA A 212 -17.93 8.45 -7.21
CA ALA A 212 -16.82 8.70 -8.12
C ALA A 212 -15.66 7.77 -7.77
N GLU A 213 -15.67 6.56 -8.34
CA GLU A 213 -14.69 5.51 -8.03
C GLU A 213 -13.58 5.45 -9.09
N VAL A 214 -12.53 6.25 -8.89
CA VAL A 214 -11.38 6.41 -9.80
C VAL A 214 -11.85 6.81 -11.21
N SER A 215 -12.72 7.81 -11.27
CA SER A 215 -13.27 8.37 -12.52
C SER A 215 -12.88 9.84 -12.68
N LEU A 216 -13.20 10.67 -11.69
CA LEU A 216 -12.80 12.09 -11.63
C LEU A 216 -11.28 12.28 -11.52
N ALA A 217 -10.54 11.24 -11.11
CA ALA A 217 -9.09 11.23 -11.03
C ALA A 217 -8.40 11.57 -12.36
N TYR A 218 -9.00 11.19 -13.50
CA TYR A 218 -8.48 11.43 -14.85
C TYR A 218 -8.87 12.80 -15.43
N MET A 219 -9.76 13.53 -14.76
CA MET A 219 -10.22 14.84 -15.20
C MET A 219 -9.30 15.93 -14.68
N LYS A 220 -9.21 17.05 -15.42
CA LYS A 220 -8.56 18.24 -14.88
C LYS A 220 -9.26 18.67 -13.58
N PRO A 221 -8.52 19.17 -12.57
CA PRO A 221 -9.08 19.57 -11.29
C PRO A 221 -10.31 20.47 -11.46
N GLU A 222 -10.21 21.53 -12.27
CA GLU A 222 -11.30 22.47 -12.50
C GLU A 222 -12.59 21.80 -13.01
N ARG A 223 -12.46 20.77 -13.86
CA ARG A 223 -13.61 20.05 -14.43
C ARG A 223 -14.22 19.06 -13.44
N ALA A 224 -13.39 18.40 -12.65
CA ALA A 224 -13.88 17.53 -11.58
C ALA A 224 -14.57 18.36 -10.49
N ASP A 225 -14.03 19.53 -10.16
CA ASP A 225 -14.58 20.45 -9.17
C ASP A 225 -15.92 21.04 -9.60
N ASP A 226 -16.07 21.38 -10.88
CA ASP A 226 -17.35 21.80 -11.47
C ASP A 226 -18.47 20.78 -11.20
N ILE A 227 -18.18 19.48 -11.34
CA ILE A 227 -19.12 18.39 -11.08
C ILE A 227 -19.41 18.27 -9.58
N ILE A 228 -18.37 18.24 -8.74
CA ILE A 228 -18.53 18.14 -7.27
C ILE A 228 -19.36 19.32 -6.75
N LYS A 229 -19.08 20.54 -7.22
CA LYS A 229 -19.80 21.75 -6.81
C LYS A 229 -21.29 21.64 -7.12
N LEU A 230 -21.64 21.24 -8.35
CA LEU A 230 -23.03 21.07 -8.72
C LEU A 230 -23.73 20.03 -7.84
N CYS A 231 -23.06 18.92 -7.55
CA CYS A 231 -23.59 17.91 -6.62
C CYS A 231 -23.79 18.46 -5.20
N GLY A 232 -22.90 19.37 -4.75
CA GLY A 232 -23.00 20.03 -3.44
C GLY A 232 -24.07 21.12 -3.35
N GLU A 233 -24.56 21.63 -4.48
CA GLU A 233 -25.69 22.56 -4.56
C GLU A 233 -27.06 21.86 -4.42
N LEU A 234 -27.11 20.54 -4.67
CA LEU A 234 -28.31 19.73 -4.52
C LEU A 234 -28.57 19.37 -3.04
N PRO A 235 -29.80 19.52 -2.51
CA PRO A 235 -30.10 19.26 -1.09
C PRO A 235 -29.87 17.79 -0.72
N ASN A 236 -29.54 17.46 0.52
CA ASN A 236 -29.46 16.08 1.03
C ASN A 236 -28.63 15.12 0.15
N SER A 237 -27.44 15.58 -0.21
CA SER A 237 -26.51 14.90 -1.11
C SER A 237 -25.28 14.40 -0.35
N HIS A 238 -24.91 13.15 -0.63
CA HIS A 238 -23.65 12.54 -0.26
C HIS A 238 -22.76 12.39 -1.50
N PHE A 239 -21.47 12.55 -1.31
CA PHE A 239 -20.46 12.30 -2.33
C PHE A 239 -19.44 11.29 -1.79
N LEU A 240 -19.34 10.15 -2.46
CA LEU A 240 -18.42 9.06 -2.17
C LEU A 240 -17.34 9.05 -3.25
N MET A 241 -16.17 9.58 -2.89
CA MET A 241 -15.02 9.64 -3.79
C MET A 241 -13.97 8.63 -3.36
N LEU A 242 -13.53 7.80 -4.31
CA LEU A 242 -12.38 6.92 -4.14
C LEU A 242 -11.39 7.18 -5.25
N GLU A 243 -10.24 7.77 -4.94
CA GLU A 243 -9.20 8.10 -5.93
C GLU A 243 -7.80 8.07 -5.30
N GLN A 244 -6.77 8.44 -6.07
CA GLN A 244 -5.39 8.41 -5.63
C GLN A 244 -4.99 9.65 -4.80
N LEU A 245 -3.96 9.47 -3.97
CA LEU A 245 -3.20 10.52 -3.29
C LEU A 245 -1.72 10.43 -3.66
N ILE A 246 -0.98 11.52 -3.41
CA ILE A 246 0.49 11.57 -3.45
C ILE A 246 1.00 12.36 -2.23
N PRO A 247 0.87 11.82 -1.00
CA PRO A 247 1.01 12.61 0.22
C PRO A 247 2.37 13.32 0.37
N GLU A 248 3.45 12.65 -0.06
CA GLU A 248 4.83 13.15 -0.03
C GLU A 248 5.28 13.70 -1.41
N GLY A 249 4.33 14.01 -2.29
CA GLY A 249 4.58 14.60 -3.60
C GLY A 249 4.91 13.61 -4.71
N GLU A 250 5.19 14.15 -5.89
CA GLU A 250 5.31 13.38 -7.14
C GLU A 250 6.60 12.55 -7.22
N ASN A 251 7.62 12.92 -6.45
CA ASN A 251 8.92 12.29 -6.42
C ASN A 251 9.04 11.19 -5.36
N GLU A 252 8.06 11.06 -4.47
CA GLU A 252 7.99 9.89 -3.59
C GLU A 252 7.98 8.61 -4.46
N PRO A 253 8.76 7.57 -4.10
CA PRO A 253 9.02 6.44 -4.99
C PRO A 253 7.76 5.77 -5.56
N PHE A 254 6.75 5.49 -4.71
CA PHE A 254 5.51 4.86 -5.16
C PHE A 254 4.68 5.81 -6.03
N SER A 255 4.54 7.08 -5.63
CA SER A 255 3.89 8.16 -6.37
C SER A 255 4.48 8.31 -7.76
N LYS A 256 5.80 8.38 -7.87
CA LYS A 256 6.53 8.49 -9.14
C LYS A 256 6.22 7.33 -10.07
N GLN A 257 6.24 6.10 -9.55
CA GLN A 257 5.94 4.90 -10.33
C GLN A 257 4.46 4.80 -10.73
N MET A 258 3.54 5.14 -9.82
CA MET A 258 2.10 5.19 -10.09
C MET A 258 1.78 6.21 -11.19
N LEU A 259 2.26 7.46 -11.05
CA LEU A 259 2.07 8.51 -12.04
C LEU A 259 2.70 8.16 -13.40
N LYS A 260 3.87 7.51 -13.39
CA LYS A 260 4.52 7.01 -14.62
C LYS A 260 3.67 5.93 -15.30
N HIS A 261 3.09 5.00 -14.55
CA HIS A 261 2.22 3.94 -15.07
C HIS A 261 1.00 4.52 -15.80
N PHE A 262 0.27 5.42 -15.15
CA PHE A 262 -0.92 6.05 -15.73
C PHE A 262 -0.60 6.94 -16.94
N ARG A 263 0.54 7.66 -16.92
CA ARG A 263 1.04 8.38 -18.10
C ARG A 263 1.37 7.45 -19.26
N LYS A 264 2.02 6.31 -19.00
CA LYS A 264 2.36 5.31 -20.02
C LYS A 264 1.12 4.68 -20.67
N ASN A 265 0.03 4.60 -19.92
CA ASN A 265 -1.26 4.07 -20.40
C ASN A 265 -2.19 5.15 -20.96
N ASP A 266 -1.67 6.33 -21.33
CA ASP A 266 -2.44 7.45 -21.89
C ASP A 266 -3.65 7.89 -21.05
N SER A 267 -3.60 7.65 -19.74
CA SER A 267 -4.67 7.91 -18.77
C SER A 267 -4.09 8.59 -17.52
N PRO A 268 -3.41 9.76 -17.67
CA PRO A 268 -2.73 10.41 -16.57
C PRO A 268 -3.71 10.78 -15.44
N LEU A 269 -3.26 10.61 -14.20
CA LEU A 269 -3.96 11.13 -13.03
C LEU A 269 -3.73 12.64 -12.96
N LEU A 270 -4.81 13.42 -13.02
CA LEU A 270 -4.74 14.88 -13.14
C LEU A 270 -5.18 15.58 -11.85
N SER A 271 -6.31 15.16 -11.26
CA SER A 271 -6.84 15.73 -10.01
C SER A 271 -5.83 15.63 -8.84
N VAL A 272 -5.10 14.52 -8.77
CA VAL A 272 -4.13 14.23 -7.70
C VAL A 272 -2.96 15.21 -7.66
N LEU A 273 -2.64 15.88 -8.78
CA LEU A 273 -1.55 16.86 -8.84
C LEU A 273 -1.89 18.15 -8.08
N GLN A 274 -3.18 18.45 -7.93
CA GLN A 274 -3.69 19.57 -7.13
C GLN A 274 -4.10 19.13 -5.72
N TYR A 275 -4.75 17.97 -5.60
CA TYR A 275 -5.28 17.44 -4.34
C TYR A 275 -4.45 16.26 -3.85
N LYS A 276 -3.25 16.59 -3.33
CA LYS A 276 -2.21 15.60 -3.00
C LYS A 276 -2.48 14.81 -1.71
N THR A 277 -3.17 15.41 -0.74
CA THR A 277 -3.28 14.90 0.64
C THR A 277 -4.73 14.76 1.10
N LEU A 278 -4.96 13.98 2.16
CA LEU A 278 -6.26 13.91 2.86
C LEU A 278 -6.79 15.30 3.23
N GLN A 279 -5.92 16.18 3.72
CA GLN A 279 -6.28 17.55 4.10
C GLN A 279 -6.73 18.37 2.89
N SER A 280 -6.01 18.29 1.77
CA SER A 280 -6.40 19.01 0.54
C SER A 280 -7.77 18.58 0.00
N GLN A 281 -8.13 17.29 0.14
CA GLN A 281 -9.45 16.77 -0.23
C GLN A 281 -10.55 17.25 0.72
N ARG A 282 -10.29 17.30 2.04
CA ARG A 282 -11.24 17.87 3.01
C ARG A 282 -11.54 19.34 2.68
N GLU A 283 -10.51 20.12 2.39
CA GLU A 283 -10.65 21.53 1.99
C GLU A 283 -11.38 21.68 0.65
N ARG A 284 -11.08 20.81 -0.32
CA ARG A 284 -11.77 20.76 -1.62
C ARG A 284 -13.27 20.59 -1.44
N PHE A 285 -13.71 19.54 -0.76
CA PHE A 285 -15.14 19.25 -0.59
C PHE A 285 -15.85 20.32 0.25
N SER A 286 -15.19 20.83 1.30
CA SER A 286 -15.73 21.95 2.09
C SER A 286 -16.01 23.18 1.24
N LYS A 287 -15.07 23.55 0.34
CA LYS A 287 -15.23 24.69 -0.58
C LYS A 287 -16.29 24.46 -1.66
N LEU A 288 -16.58 23.21 -2.00
CA LEU A 288 -17.49 22.82 -3.08
C LEU A 288 -18.88 22.40 -2.59
N GLY A 289 -19.30 22.89 -1.42
CA GLY A 289 -20.68 22.77 -0.94
C GLY A 289 -20.96 21.61 0.02
N PHE A 290 -19.93 20.88 0.47
CA PHE A 290 -20.10 19.78 1.43
C PHE A 290 -19.47 20.12 2.79
N PRO A 291 -20.26 20.60 3.78
CA PRO A 291 -19.74 21.01 5.08
C PRO A 291 -19.25 19.85 5.97
N ASN A 292 -19.80 18.65 5.80
CA ASN A 292 -19.48 17.50 6.65
C ASN A 292 -18.64 16.49 5.85
N ILE A 293 -17.39 16.26 6.25
CA ILE A 293 -16.45 15.37 5.54
C ILE A 293 -15.83 14.33 6.48
N ASN A 294 -15.94 13.07 6.08
CA ASN A 294 -15.21 11.94 6.66
C ASN A 294 -14.30 11.31 5.59
N ALA A 295 -12.99 11.49 5.74
CA ALA A 295 -11.99 11.03 4.78
C ALA A 295 -10.84 10.32 5.48
N GLY A 296 -10.42 9.19 4.91
CA GLY A 296 -9.31 8.37 5.37
C GLY A 296 -8.65 7.68 4.18
N ASP A 297 -7.41 7.25 4.36
CA ASP A 297 -6.75 6.41 3.38
C ASP A 297 -7.23 4.95 3.48
N MET A 298 -6.77 4.07 2.60
CA MET A 298 -7.23 2.69 2.59
C MET A 298 -6.72 1.88 3.79
N PHE A 299 -5.68 2.34 4.52
CA PHE A 299 -5.23 1.66 5.73
C PHE A 299 -6.12 2.02 6.91
N LYS A 300 -6.52 3.29 7.03
CA LYS A 300 -7.57 3.70 7.99
C LYS A 300 -8.88 2.97 7.71
N LEU A 301 -9.21 2.71 6.44
CA LEU A 301 -10.32 1.84 6.09
C LEU A 301 -10.10 0.40 6.57
N TRP A 302 -8.93 -0.20 6.32
CA TRP A 302 -8.58 -1.53 6.84
C TRP A 302 -8.72 -1.62 8.36
N GLU A 303 -8.23 -0.64 9.11
CA GLU A 303 -8.36 -0.58 10.57
C GLU A 303 -9.82 -0.52 11.03
N SER A 304 -10.68 0.15 10.27
CA SER A 304 -12.11 0.28 10.59
C SER A 304 -12.95 -0.97 10.25
N VAL A 305 -12.41 -1.91 9.47
CA VAL A 305 -13.08 -3.19 9.18
C VAL A 305 -13.18 -3.99 10.47
N ASP A 306 -14.35 -4.58 10.71
CA ASP A 306 -14.59 -5.48 11.82
C ASP A 306 -13.53 -6.59 11.92
N VAL A 307 -13.15 -6.95 13.15
CA VAL A 307 -12.08 -7.90 13.43
C VAL A 307 -12.40 -9.27 12.84
N GLU A 308 -13.64 -9.75 12.93
CA GLU A 308 -14.05 -11.04 12.36
C GLU A 308 -13.90 -11.04 10.84
N GLN A 309 -14.35 -9.97 10.18
CA GLN A 309 -14.20 -9.82 8.73
C GLN A 309 -12.73 -9.76 8.31
N ARG A 310 -11.88 -9.03 9.02
CA ARG A 310 -10.43 -8.99 8.75
C ARG A 310 -9.79 -10.36 8.91
N LEU A 311 -10.16 -11.12 9.95
CA LEU A 311 -9.66 -12.48 10.16
C LEU A 311 -10.10 -13.39 9.01
N LYS A 312 -11.37 -13.33 8.60
CA LYS A 312 -11.85 -14.08 7.43
C LYS A 312 -11.00 -13.73 6.20
N VAL A 313 -10.81 -12.45 5.87
CA VAL A 313 -9.98 -12.00 4.73
C VAL A 313 -8.54 -12.48 4.81
N LYS A 314 -7.94 -12.43 6.01
CA LYS A 314 -6.57 -12.87 6.27
C LYS A 314 -6.35 -14.35 5.94
N TYR A 315 -7.30 -15.22 6.27
CA TYR A 315 -7.14 -16.67 6.08
C TYR A 315 -7.52 -17.19 4.68
N LEU A 316 -8.01 -16.32 3.79
CA LEU A 316 -8.43 -16.74 2.44
C LEU A 316 -7.28 -16.97 1.46
N GLU A 317 -6.19 -16.22 1.63
CA GLU A 317 -5.01 -16.26 0.78
C GLU A 317 -3.78 -15.91 1.61
N LEU A 318 -2.68 -16.65 1.40
CA LEU A 318 -1.42 -16.36 2.07
C LEU A 318 -0.89 -14.99 1.67
N PHE A 319 -0.55 -14.17 2.66
CA PHE A 319 -0.13 -12.79 2.47
C PHE A 319 1.15 -12.50 3.25
N ASP A 320 2.13 -11.88 2.58
CA ASP A 320 3.38 -11.43 3.20
C ASP A 320 3.96 -10.18 2.49
N GLU A 321 3.06 -9.37 1.94
CA GLU A 321 3.37 -8.16 1.14
C GLU A 321 2.96 -6.89 1.90
N LEU A 322 3.14 -6.86 3.22
CA LEU A 322 2.63 -5.78 4.08
C LEU A 322 3.26 -4.42 3.75
N GLU A 323 4.54 -4.37 3.38
CA GLU A 323 5.17 -3.11 2.93
C GLU A 323 4.50 -2.55 1.67
N GLU A 324 4.21 -3.41 0.68
CA GLU A 324 3.54 -3.02 -0.57
C GLU A 324 2.11 -2.56 -0.30
N PHE A 325 1.45 -3.19 0.68
CA PHE A 325 0.09 -2.86 1.09
C PHE A 325 0.03 -1.51 1.84
N HIS A 326 0.96 -1.22 2.76
CA HIS A 326 1.08 0.10 3.38
C HIS A 326 1.26 1.19 2.32
N LEU A 327 2.20 0.99 1.40
CA LEU A 327 2.46 1.94 0.30
C LEU A 327 1.19 2.15 -0.53
N PHE A 328 0.55 1.08 -1.02
CA PHE A 328 -0.72 1.20 -1.75
C PHE A 328 -1.77 1.97 -0.95
N CYS A 329 -1.92 1.63 0.33
CA CYS A 329 -3.02 2.16 1.12
C CYS A 329 -2.94 3.67 1.35
N HIS A 330 -1.75 4.22 1.56
CA HIS A 330 -1.55 5.67 1.70
C HIS A 330 -1.73 6.46 0.39
N HIS A 331 -1.72 5.77 -0.75
CA HIS A 331 -1.89 6.38 -2.07
C HIS A 331 -3.32 6.31 -2.60
N TYR A 332 -4.27 5.87 -1.78
CA TYR A 332 -5.69 5.85 -2.12
C TYR A 332 -6.52 6.42 -0.97
N ILE A 333 -7.51 7.25 -1.31
CA ILE A 333 -8.44 7.86 -0.38
C ILE A 333 -9.83 7.27 -0.55
N ILE A 334 -10.57 7.15 0.55
CA ILE A 334 -12.02 7.13 0.56
C ILE A 334 -12.51 8.40 1.27
N CYS A 335 -13.25 9.25 0.55
CA CYS A 335 -13.82 10.48 1.05
C CYS A 335 -15.35 10.42 0.94
N HIS A 336 -16.02 10.48 2.09
CA HIS A 336 -17.46 10.61 2.21
C HIS A 336 -17.78 12.02 2.67
N ALA A 337 -18.28 12.85 1.75
CA ALA A 337 -18.71 14.20 2.03
C ALA A 337 -20.24 14.29 1.98
N THR A 338 -20.86 15.15 2.79
CA THR A 338 -22.32 15.34 2.76
C THR A 338 -22.73 16.76 3.12
N ASN A 339 -23.82 17.22 2.51
CA ASN A 339 -24.56 18.42 2.90
C ASN A 339 -25.90 18.08 3.57
N ASP A 340 -26.22 16.79 3.73
CA ASP A 340 -27.34 16.33 4.54
C ASP A 340 -27.04 16.58 6.03
N THR A 341 -27.74 17.56 6.60
CA THR A 341 -27.61 17.93 8.01
C THR A 341 -28.18 16.86 8.96
N GLY A 342 -29.02 15.96 8.47
CA GLY A 342 -29.59 14.85 9.24
C GLY A 342 -28.66 13.65 9.36
N PHE A 343 -27.55 13.62 8.62
CA PHE A 343 -26.60 12.51 8.64
C PHE A 343 -25.45 12.74 9.61
N ALA A 344 -25.20 11.75 10.48
CA ALA A 344 -24.07 11.74 11.39
C ALA A 344 -23.05 10.67 10.98
N PHE A 345 -21.77 11.03 10.98
CA PHE A 345 -20.70 10.04 10.94
C PHE A 345 -20.53 9.45 12.34
N ASP A 346 -21.14 8.30 12.60
CA ASP A 346 -21.02 7.56 13.85
C ASP A 346 -20.53 6.12 13.63
N GLY A 347 -20.38 5.38 14.74
CA GLY A 347 -19.99 3.97 14.75
C GLY A 347 -18.61 3.69 14.14
N THR A 348 -18.50 2.52 13.50
CA THR A 348 -17.28 2.03 12.82
C THR A 348 -16.99 2.78 11.51
N TYR A 349 -17.88 3.67 11.06
CA TYR A 349 -17.72 4.36 9.78
C TYR A 349 -16.87 5.62 9.91
N LYS A 350 -16.80 6.27 11.06
CA LYS A 350 -15.99 7.49 11.25
C LYS A 350 -14.51 7.15 11.33
N PHE A 351 -13.68 7.76 10.48
CA PHE A 351 -12.24 7.54 10.55
C PHE A 351 -11.63 8.22 11.76
N THR A 352 -10.70 7.52 12.40
CA THR A 352 -9.83 8.10 13.42
C THR A 352 -8.83 9.05 12.74
N PRO A 353 -8.55 10.23 13.33
CA PRO A 353 -7.50 11.10 12.82
C PRO A 353 -6.15 10.41 12.90
N SER A 354 -5.32 10.59 11.87
CA SER A 354 -3.94 10.13 11.91
C SER A 354 -3.11 10.92 12.94
N LYS A 355 -2.14 10.26 13.56
CA LYS A 355 -1.09 10.88 14.38
C LYS A 355 -0.31 11.86 13.50
N SER A 356 -0.07 13.06 14.02
CA SER A 356 0.75 14.08 13.35
C SER A 356 2.05 14.30 14.11
N ILE A 357 3.11 14.61 13.36
CA ILE A 357 4.38 15.08 13.92
C ILE A 357 4.28 16.60 13.96
N ARG A 358 4.33 17.20 15.16
CA ARG A 358 4.16 18.65 15.33
C ARG A 358 5.34 19.45 14.80
N SER A 359 6.55 18.94 14.99
CA SER A 359 7.81 19.54 14.54
C SER A 359 8.90 18.48 14.56
N LEU A 360 9.77 18.50 13.56
CA LEU A 360 10.94 17.63 13.47
C LEU A 360 12.16 18.48 13.10
N GLU A 361 13.23 18.39 13.87
CA GLU A 361 14.51 18.98 13.51
C GLU A 361 15.10 18.21 12.32
N ILE A 362 15.57 18.93 11.30
CA ILE A 362 16.07 18.33 10.06
C ILE A 362 17.57 18.60 9.92
N LEU A 363 18.34 17.53 9.83
CA LEU A 363 19.77 17.53 9.53
C LEU A 363 19.96 17.46 8.01
N THR A 364 20.87 18.26 7.47
CA THR A 364 21.05 18.42 6.00
C THR A 364 22.48 18.25 5.53
N GLU A 365 23.43 18.12 6.46
CA GLU A 365 24.87 18.16 6.19
C GLU A 365 25.47 16.80 5.83
N ALA A 366 24.68 15.72 5.91
CA ALA A 366 25.10 14.39 5.45
C ALA A 366 25.24 14.36 3.91
N LYS A 367 26.26 13.63 3.46
CA LYS A 367 26.51 13.42 2.04
C LYS A 367 25.91 12.08 1.62
N PHE A 368 25.38 12.05 0.40
CA PHE A 368 24.88 10.82 -0.19
C PHE A 368 25.55 10.57 -1.53
N GLN A 369 25.88 9.32 -1.82
CA GLN A 369 26.56 8.93 -3.07
C GLN A 369 25.92 7.67 -3.64
N ILE A 370 25.37 7.76 -4.85
CA ILE A 370 24.86 6.60 -5.59
C ILE A 370 26.02 5.72 -6.05
N LEU A 371 25.85 4.40 -5.95
CA LEU A 371 26.73 3.42 -6.59
C LEU A 371 26.29 3.21 -8.04
N GLU A 372 27.26 3.06 -8.96
CA GLU A 372 26.97 2.96 -10.40
C GLU A 372 26.04 1.78 -10.72
N SER A 373 26.38 0.61 -10.19
CA SER A 373 25.56 -0.60 -10.34
C SER A 373 24.47 -0.67 -9.29
N SER A 374 23.38 -1.36 -9.62
CA SER A 374 22.27 -1.61 -8.68
C SER A 374 22.03 -3.09 -8.48
N LEU A 375 22.02 -3.53 -7.23
CA LEU A 375 21.59 -4.86 -6.85
C LEU A 375 20.07 -4.92 -6.93
N ALA A 376 19.55 -5.49 -8.02
CA ALA A 376 18.11 -5.65 -8.23
C ALA A 376 17.47 -6.76 -7.37
N ARG A 377 17.88 -6.89 -6.09
CA ARG A 377 17.41 -7.91 -5.15
C ARG A 377 16.76 -7.26 -3.94
N LYS A 378 15.70 -7.87 -3.44
CA LYS A 378 15.07 -7.50 -2.17
C LYS A 378 14.90 -8.69 -1.24
N PHE A 379 14.90 -8.39 0.07
CA PHE A 379 14.76 -9.36 1.16
C PHE A 379 15.85 -10.45 1.19
N GLY A 380 17.05 -10.16 0.67
CA GLY A 380 18.24 -10.91 1.05
C GLY A 380 18.80 -10.42 2.38
N ALA A 381 19.99 -10.85 2.74
CA ALA A 381 20.68 -10.38 3.93
C ALA A 381 22.12 -10.00 3.62
N ALA A 382 22.63 -8.98 4.30
CA ALA A 382 23.99 -8.51 4.13
C ALA A 382 24.70 -8.40 5.47
N ALA A 383 26.00 -8.67 5.46
CA ALA A 383 26.87 -8.55 6.61
C ALA A 383 28.22 -8.00 6.17
N GLN A 384 28.93 -7.39 7.11
CA GLN A 384 30.26 -6.85 6.89
C GLN A 384 31.23 -7.40 7.92
N ASP A 385 32.41 -7.75 7.44
CA ASP A 385 33.65 -7.94 8.20
C ASP A 385 34.77 -7.25 7.40
N LYS A 386 35.76 -7.96 6.84
CA LYS A 386 36.71 -7.37 5.89
C LYS A 386 36.07 -6.96 4.57
N LEU A 387 35.01 -7.67 4.17
CA LEU A 387 34.25 -7.46 2.93
C LEU A 387 32.77 -7.33 3.27
N VAL A 388 32.02 -6.73 2.36
CA VAL A 388 30.56 -6.70 2.43
C VAL A 388 30.02 -7.85 1.60
N LEU A 389 29.30 -8.78 2.25
CA LEU A 389 28.64 -9.90 1.58
C LEU A 389 27.13 -9.69 1.53
N TYR A 390 26.50 -10.16 0.47
CA TYR A 390 25.05 -10.22 0.31
C TYR A 390 24.62 -11.62 -0.16
N PHE A 391 23.69 -12.26 0.56
CA PHE A 391 23.19 -13.59 0.23
C PHE A 391 21.70 -13.58 -0.15
N GLY A 392 21.37 -14.36 -1.18
CA GLY A 392 20.00 -14.73 -1.54
C GLY A 392 19.10 -13.56 -1.92
N GLY A 393 17.87 -13.56 -1.41
CA GLY A 393 16.85 -12.54 -1.72
C GLY A 393 16.01 -12.91 -2.94
N SER A 394 15.37 -11.91 -3.56
CA SER A 394 14.45 -12.13 -4.68
C SER A 394 14.60 -11.11 -5.81
N SER A 395 14.50 -11.58 -7.06
CA SER A 395 14.56 -10.76 -8.29
C SER A 395 13.90 -11.43 -9.52
N PRO A 396 12.57 -11.43 -9.68
CA PRO A 396 11.54 -11.55 -8.64
C PRO A 396 11.48 -12.97 -8.05
N ALA A 397 12.10 -13.96 -8.71
CA ALA A 397 12.28 -15.29 -8.17
C ALA A 397 13.32 -15.27 -7.03
N ARG A 398 13.22 -16.21 -6.10
CA ARG A 398 14.18 -16.33 -5.00
C ARG A 398 15.52 -16.86 -5.49
N LEU A 399 16.58 -16.42 -4.83
CA LEU A 399 17.97 -16.70 -5.16
C LEU A 399 18.70 -17.29 -3.94
N ASN A 400 19.83 -17.93 -4.19
CA ASN A 400 20.78 -18.45 -3.18
C ASN A 400 22.23 -18.14 -3.53
N GLU A 401 22.46 -17.11 -4.34
CA GLU A 401 23.81 -16.70 -4.70
C GLU A 401 24.37 -15.79 -3.61
N LEU A 402 25.66 -16.00 -3.30
CA LEU A 402 26.45 -15.12 -2.46
C LEU A 402 27.24 -14.14 -3.33
N ILE A 403 27.15 -12.86 -2.99
CA ILE A 403 27.79 -11.76 -3.71
C ILE A 403 28.69 -11.00 -2.76
N GLU A 404 29.90 -10.71 -3.19
CA GLU A 404 30.75 -9.67 -2.62
C GLU A 404 30.36 -8.31 -3.21
N VAL A 405 30.20 -7.31 -2.35
CA VAL A 405 29.91 -5.93 -2.74
C VAL A 405 31.20 -5.13 -2.66
N ASP A 406 31.78 -4.81 -3.82
CA ASP A 406 32.90 -3.87 -3.92
C ASP A 406 32.36 -2.45 -3.69
N VAL A 407 32.63 -1.91 -2.52
CA VAL A 407 32.15 -0.59 -2.10
C VAL A 407 32.84 0.56 -2.82
N ASP A 408 34.04 0.35 -3.36
CA ASP A 408 34.83 1.41 -3.99
C ASP A 408 34.44 1.56 -5.46
N THR A 409 34.32 0.44 -6.18
CA THR A 409 33.90 0.45 -7.58
C THR A 409 32.38 0.37 -7.74
N GLY A 410 31.66 -0.03 -6.69
CA GLY A 410 30.22 -0.28 -6.75
C GLY A 410 29.84 -1.52 -7.55
N ASN A 411 30.75 -2.49 -7.69
CA ASN A 411 30.48 -3.74 -8.41
C ASN A 411 29.95 -4.83 -7.47
N TYR A 412 29.22 -5.77 -8.07
CA TYR A 412 28.73 -6.97 -7.40
C TYR A 412 29.43 -8.18 -8.00
N ILE A 413 30.20 -8.89 -7.18
CA ILE A 413 31.05 -10.00 -7.61
C ILE A 413 30.44 -11.30 -7.07
N PRO A 414 29.84 -12.13 -7.93
CA PRO A 414 29.41 -13.47 -7.55
C PRO A 414 30.57 -14.30 -7.02
N LEU A 415 30.37 -14.97 -5.89
CA LEU A 415 31.33 -15.92 -5.33
C LEU A 415 30.95 -17.34 -5.74
N ASP A 416 31.93 -18.14 -6.17
CA ASP A 416 31.76 -19.57 -6.37
C ASP A 416 31.85 -20.28 -5.01
N THR A 417 30.72 -20.78 -4.52
CA THR A 417 30.61 -21.37 -3.19
C THR A 417 30.37 -22.88 -3.19
N GLY A 418 30.45 -23.55 -4.35
CA GLY A 418 30.09 -24.96 -4.46
C GLY A 418 28.63 -25.24 -4.07
N GLU A 419 28.40 -26.13 -3.10
CA GLU A 419 27.07 -26.39 -2.56
C GLU A 419 26.59 -25.21 -1.71
N ALA A 420 25.49 -24.59 -2.14
CA ALA A 420 24.90 -23.42 -1.50
C ALA A 420 23.58 -23.78 -0.77
N PRO A 421 23.18 -22.99 0.24
CA PRO A 421 21.86 -23.13 0.85
C PRO A 421 20.73 -23.04 -0.20
N PRO A 422 19.56 -23.65 0.04
CA PRO A 422 18.39 -23.46 -0.83
C PRO A 422 18.01 -22.00 -1.07
N VAL A 423 17.42 -21.71 -2.24
CA VAL A 423 16.90 -20.37 -2.60
C VAL A 423 15.93 -19.84 -1.54
N ARG A 424 16.13 -18.60 -1.08
CA ARG A 424 15.36 -18.05 0.04
C ARG A 424 15.39 -16.53 0.12
N MET A 425 14.46 -16.00 0.90
CA MET A 425 14.38 -14.58 1.27
C MET A 425 13.98 -14.44 2.75
N CYS A 426 14.11 -13.24 3.29
CA CYS A 426 13.76 -12.89 4.68
C CYS A 426 14.51 -13.72 5.74
N HIS A 427 15.74 -14.14 5.42
CA HIS A 427 16.70 -14.72 6.37
C HIS A 427 17.58 -13.61 6.94
N THR A 428 18.46 -13.96 7.87
CA THR A 428 19.55 -13.07 8.33
C THR A 428 20.91 -13.64 7.94
N LEU A 429 21.91 -12.76 7.84
CA LEU A 429 23.31 -13.09 7.65
C LEU A 429 24.08 -12.24 8.66
N THR A 430 24.90 -12.88 9.50
CA THR A 430 25.63 -12.19 10.59
C THR A 430 27.07 -12.67 10.61
N SER A 431 28.04 -11.75 10.72
CA SER A 431 29.44 -12.10 10.93
C SER A 431 29.61 -12.73 12.31
N LEU A 432 30.35 -13.84 12.40
CA LEU A 432 30.76 -14.48 13.66
C LEU A 432 32.03 -13.85 14.27
N GLY A 433 32.43 -12.68 13.78
CA GLY A 433 33.59 -11.94 14.28
C GLY A 433 34.91 -12.44 13.70
N SER A 434 35.92 -12.62 14.56
CA SER A 434 37.34 -12.84 14.20
C SER A 434 37.66 -14.12 13.43
N SER A 435 36.66 -14.94 13.11
CA SER A 435 36.79 -16.24 12.42
C SER A 435 36.67 -16.18 10.90
N GLN A 436 36.40 -15.01 10.30
CA GLN A 436 36.05 -14.90 8.86
C GLN A 436 34.87 -15.81 8.46
N GLU A 437 33.97 -16.11 9.39
CA GLU A 437 32.78 -16.91 9.17
C GLU A 437 31.51 -16.07 9.28
N PHE A 438 30.50 -16.42 8.49
CA PHE A 438 29.18 -15.77 8.49
C PHE A 438 28.08 -16.81 8.70
N MET A 439 27.19 -16.57 9.64
CA MET A 439 26.04 -17.44 9.92
C MET A 439 24.80 -16.91 9.21
N MET A 440 24.17 -17.76 8.41
CA MET A 440 22.87 -17.53 7.79
C MET A 440 21.79 -18.30 8.57
N ILE A 441 20.73 -17.61 8.98
CA ILE A 441 19.67 -18.19 9.81
C ILE A 441 18.31 -18.12 9.11
N GLY A 442 17.66 -19.29 8.97
CA GLY A 442 16.26 -19.43 8.58
C GLY A 442 15.93 -18.83 7.21
N GLY A 443 14.84 -18.06 7.16
CA GLY A 443 14.25 -17.52 5.94
C GLY A 443 13.07 -18.34 5.44
N ARG A 444 12.62 -18.06 4.22
CA ARG A 444 11.50 -18.80 3.62
C ARG A 444 11.61 -18.98 2.12
N GLN A 445 10.95 -20.04 1.65
CA GLN A 445 10.60 -20.21 0.25
C GLN A 445 9.29 -19.46 -0.01
N SER A 446 8.15 -19.94 0.50
CA SER A 446 6.87 -19.23 0.43
C SER A 446 6.41 -18.80 1.82
N PRO A 447 5.39 -17.92 1.97
CA PRO A 447 4.89 -17.51 3.29
C PRO A 447 4.46 -18.67 4.22
N LYS A 448 4.13 -19.85 3.65
CA LYS A 448 3.82 -21.07 4.41
C LYS A 448 5.01 -22.02 4.60
N ASP A 449 6.09 -21.82 3.83
CA ASP A 449 7.24 -22.73 3.78
C ASP A 449 8.47 -22.00 4.37
N GLY A 450 8.45 -21.84 5.69
CA GLY A 450 9.57 -21.31 6.46
C GLY A 450 10.67 -22.34 6.67
N TYR A 451 11.92 -21.88 6.71
CA TYR A 451 13.10 -22.70 6.90
C TYR A 451 13.50 -22.77 8.39
N THR A 452 13.94 -23.95 8.82
CA THR A 452 14.60 -24.19 10.12
C THR A 452 16.12 -24.33 10.00
N ASP A 453 16.64 -24.54 8.79
CA ASP A 453 18.06 -24.78 8.58
C ASP A 453 18.88 -23.51 8.76
N THR A 454 20.13 -23.71 9.17
CA THR A 454 21.15 -22.66 9.25
C THR A 454 22.40 -23.11 8.51
N TRP A 455 23.19 -22.15 8.08
CA TRP A 455 24.39 -22.40 7.30
C TRP A 455 25.48 -21.44 7.70
N VAL A 456 26.72 -21.92 7.74
CA VAL A 456 27.90 -21.10 8.01
C VAL A 456 28.74 -21.03 6.74
N PHE A 457 29.02 -19.81 6.29
CA PHE A 457 29.95 -19.54 5.21
C PHE A 457 31.33 -19.27 5.77
N ASN A 458 32.36 -19.90 5.21
CA ASN A 458 33.76 -19.64 5.55
C ASN A 458 34.47 -18.91 4.40
N MET A 459 34.95 -17.69 4.65
CA MET A 459 35.64 -16.87 3.64
C MET A 459 36.97 -17.48 3.16
N GLY A 460 37.65 -18.24 4.01
CA GLY A 460 38.96 -18.82 3.69
C GLY A 460 38.86 -19.96 2.68
N SER A 461 37.81 -20.77 2.76
CA SER A 461 37.54 -21.86 1.82
C SER A 461 36.54 -21.50 0.72
N ASN A 462 35.80 -20.39 0.87
CA ASN A 462 34.62 -20.05 0.07
C ASN A 462 33.54 -21.14 0.08
N LEU A 463 33.44 -21.94 1.15
CA LEU A 463 32.45 -23.03 1.22
C LEU A 463 31.43 -22.78 2.32
N TRP A 464 30.21 -23.22 2.04
CA TRP A 464 29.16 -23.34 3.04
C TRP A 464 29.26 -24.69 3.78
N ARG A 465 28.91 -24.67 5.06
CA ARG A 465 28.62 -25.87 5.86
C ARG A 465 27.28 -25.70 6.54
N GLN A 466 26.54 -26.80 6.67
CA GLN A 466 25.27 -26.76 7.41
C GLN A 466 25.55 -26.56 8.91
N GLY A 467 24.78 -25.68 9.54
CA GLY A 467 24.80 -25.44 10.98
C GLY A 467 23.68 -26.21 11.70
N PRO A 468 23.51 -26.00 13.02
CA PRO A 468 22.40 -26.60 13.76
C PRO A 468 21.05 -26.02 13.30
N SER A 469 20.00 -26.85 13.34
CA SER A 469 18.65 -26.38 13.01
C SER A 469 18.07 -25.52 14.12
N LEU A 470 17.24 -24.55 13.74
CA LEU A 470 16.36 -23.82 14.63
C LEU A 470 15.30 -24.75 15.24
N PRO A 471 14.83 -24.50 16.48
CA PRO A 471 13.73 -25.27 17.06
C PRO A 471 12.43 -25.15 16.26
N GLU A 472 12.11 -23.94 15.78
CA GLU A 472 10.98 -23.68 14.88
C GLU A 472 11.42 -22.86 13.66
N SER A 473 10.68 -22.99 12.55
CA SER A 473 10.95 -22.21 11.35
C SER A 473 10.82 -20.72 11.65
N ARG A 474 11.69 -19.90 11.06
CA ARG A 474 11.73 -18.45 11.34
C ARG A 474 12.16 -17.65 10.12
N TYR A 475 11.41 -16.61 9.79
CA TYR A 475 11.75 -15.64 8.74
C TYR A 475 11.30 -14.24 9.14
N ARG A 476 11.83 -13.20 8.48
CA ARG A 476 11.60 -11.79 8.86
C ARG A 476 12.02 -11.48 10.33
N HIS A 477 12.96 -12.25 10.86
CA HIS A 477 13.58 -12.00 12.16
C HIS A 477 14.77 -11.06 11.98
N ALA A 478 15.21 -10.44 13.08
CA ALA A 478 16.46 -9.72 13.14
C ALA A 478 17.53 -10.59 13.83
N ALA A 479 18.79 -10.36 13.49
CA ALA A 479 19.91 -10.99 14.17
C ALA A 479 21.08 -10.00 14.25
N CYS A 480 21.85 -10.07 15.35
CA CYS A 480 23.09 -9.34 15.50
C CYS A 480 24.11 -10.15 16.30
N LEU A 481 25.39 -9.83 16.11
CA LEU A 481 26.46 -10.33 16.95
C LEU A 481 26.32 -9.69 18.34
N ILE A 482 26.42 -10.49 19.39
CA ILE A 482 26.42 -10.04 20.78
C ILE A 482 27.48 -10.81 21.54
N GLU A 483 28.43 -10.11 22.16
CA GLU A 483 29.63 -10.75 22.72
C GLU A 483 30.30 -11.67 21.68
N ASN A 484 30.26 -13.00 21.87
CA ASN A 484 30.73 -14.03 20.93
C ASN A 484 29.60 -14.96 20.44
N GLN A 485 28.35 -14.52 20.53
CA GLN A 485 27.15 -15.26 20.16
C GLN A 485 26.32 -14.47 19.13
N ILE A 486 25.32 -15.11 18.52
CA ILE A 486 24.31 -14.39 17.72
C ILE A 486 23.00 -14.34 18.50
N LEU A 487 22.50 -13.14 18.74
CA LEU A 487 21.14 -12.94 19.24
C LEU A 487 20.17 -12.84 18.06
N VAL A 488 19.11 -13.63 18.10
CA VAL A 488 18.01 -13.61 17.14
C VAL A 488 16.76 -13.08 17.83
N PHE A 489 16.06 -12.15 17.19
CA PHE A 489 14.82 -11.57 17.70
C PHE A 489 13.69 -11.63 16.69
N GLY A 490 12.51 -12.03 17.16
CA GLY A 490 11.25 -11.86 16.45
C GLY A 490 11.11 -12.75 15.22
N GLY A 491 10.41 -12.24 14.21
CA GLY A 491 10.09 -12.93 12.98
C GLY A 491 8.78 -13.71 13.02
N SER A 492 8.34 -14.16 11.85
CA SER A 492 7.21 -15.07 11.73
C SER A 492 7.67 -16.46 12.18
N THR A 493 7.22 -16.84 13.37
CA THR A 493 7.55 -18.12 14.02
C THR A 493 6.48 -18.46 15.05
N THR A 494 6.41 -19.73 15.45
CA THR A 494 5.65 -20.20 16.62
C THR A 494 6.51 -20.32 17.87
N GLY A 495 7.83 -20.13 17.75
CA GLY A 495 8.80 -20.27 18.83
C GLY A 495 8.98 -19.01 19.69
N SER A 496 10.01 -19.06 20.55
CA SER A 496 10.39 -17.95 21.45
C SER A 496 10.67 -16.63 20.69
N PRO A 497 10.37 -15.45 21.27
CA PRO A 497 10.79 -14.17 20.72
C PRO A 497 12.30 -14.04 20.58
N PHE A 498 13.09 -14.68 21.45
CA PHE A 498 14.54 -14.65 21.44
C PHE A 498 15.14 -16.05 21.28
N LEU A 499 16.23 -16.13 20.52
CA LEU A 499 17.15 -17.26 20.51
C LEU A 499 18.59 -16.76 20.56
N THR A 500 19.48 -17.51 21.18
CA THR A 500 20.93 -17.28 21.17
C THR A 500 21.64 -18.45 20.52
N TYR A 501 22.53 -18.15 19.58
CA TYR A 501 23.42 -19.14 18.97
C TYR A 501 24.82 -19.04 19.56
N ASP A 502 25.27 -20.13 20.18
CA ASP A 502 26.66 -20.29 20.63
C ASP A 502 27.49 -20.96 19.52
N PRO A 503 28.48 -20.28 18.91
CA PRO A 503 29.30 -20.86 17.85
C PRO A 503 30.29 -21.92 18.34
N VAL A 504 30.64 -21.94 19.63
CA VAL A 504 31.52 -22.95 20.23
C VAL A 504 30.77 -24.25 20.46
N GLN A 505 29.57 -24.18 21.05
CA GLN A 505 28.73 -25.35 21.30
C GLN A 505 27.95 -25.79 20.06
N GLN A 506 27.77 -24.89 19.10
CA GLN A 506 26.93 -25.08 17.91
C GLN A 506 25.48 -25.44 18.28
N THR A 507 24.92 -24.71 19.25
CA THR A 507 23.56 -24.92 19.76
C THR A 507 22.76 -23.62 19.75
N PHE A 508 21.44 -23.76 19.67
CA PHE A 508 20.50 -22.67 19.93
C PHE A 508 19.89 -22.82 21.32
N GLU A 509 19.89 -21.74 22.08
CA GLU A 509 19.25 -21.67 23.39
C GLU A 509 18.21 -20.55 23.43
N THR A 510 17.31 -20.61 24.40
CA THR A 510 16.36 -19.53 24.67
C THR A 510 16.86 -18.75 25.87
N PRO A 511 17.30 -17.48 25.70
CA PRO A 511 17.72 -16.66 26.83
C PRO A 511 16.52 -16.24 27.67
N ASP A 512 16.74 -16.04 28.96
CA ASP A 512 15.75 -15.40 29.85
C ASP A 512 15.50 -13.96 29.41
N HIS A 513 14.27 -13.47 29.49
CA HIS A 513 13.97 -12.07 29.18
C HIS A 513 12.81 -11.50 29.99
N ASN A 514 12.80 -10.17 30.13
CA ASN A 514 11.69 -9.41 30.72
C ASN A 514 10.89 -8.58 29.69
N LEU A 515 11.07 -8.87 28.39
CA LEU A 515 10.27 -8.25 27.34
C LEU A 515 8.86 -8.85 27.34
N ASP A 516 7.90 -8.04 27.76
CA ASP A 516 6.48 -8.41 27.80
C ASP A 516 5.85 -8.17 26.44
N LEU A 517 5.80 -9.23 25.62
CA LEU A 517 5.13 -9.25 24.32
C LEU A 517 4.24 -10.47 24.22
N ASP A 518 2.99 -10.27 23.81
CA ASP A 518 2.05 -11.38 23.55
C ASP A 518 2.54 -12.34 22.46
N ARG A 519 3.42 -11.86 21.56
CA ARG A 519 3.95 -12.59 20.41
C ARG A 519 5.23 -11.96 19.85
N PRO A 520 6.08 -12.73 19.14
CA PRO A 520 7.26 -12.21 18.46
C PRO A 520 6.90 -11.12 17.43
N LEU A 521 7.67 -10.03 17.40
CA LEU A 521 7.50 -8.96 16.42
C LEU A 521 8.06 -9.38 15.05
N ILE A 522 7.28 -9.24 13.98
CA ILE A 522 7.67 -9.59 12.62
C ILE A 522 8.33 -8.37 11.96
N SER A 523 9.50 -8.55 11.34
CA SER A 523 10.28 -7.50 10.66
C SER A 523 10.62 -6.29 11.54
N ALA A 524 10.92 -6.51 12.82
CA ALA A 524 11.55 -5.51 13.68
C ALA A 524 13.03 -5.30 13.27
N ALA A 525 13.58 -4.12 13.57
CA ALA A 525 15.00 -3.86 13.43
C ALA A 525 15.72 -4.07 14.77
N MET A 526 16.95 -4.57 14.74
CA MET A 526 17.78 -4.77 15.94
C MET A 526 19.24 -4.48 15.62
N ASP A 527 19.95 -3.90 16.58
CA ASP A 527 21.41 -3.73 16.54
C ASP A 527 21.98 -3.72 17.96
N TYR A 528 23.28 -3.98 18.10
CA TYR A 528 23.96 -4.03 19.39
C TYR A 528 25.29 -3.28 19.35
N ASN A 529 25.49 -2.38 20.31
CA ASN A 529 26.75 -1.66 20.50
C ASN A 529 27.60 -2.41 21.53
N HIS A 530 28.73 -2.96 21.09
CA HIS A 530 29.66 -3.72 21.91
C HIS A 530 30.47 -2.86 22.90
N GLU A 531 30.72 -1.59 22.59
CA GLU A 531 31.45 -0.69 23.50
C GLU A 531 30.55 -0.25 24.66
N ALA A 532 29.33 0.19 24.35
CA ALA A 532 28.34 0.62 25.33
C ALA A 532 27.64 -0.55 26.04
N GLN A 533 27.74 -1.78 25.50
CA GLN A 533 27.03 -2.96 25.99
C GLN A 533 25.50 -2.78 26.01
N VAL A 534 24.97 -2.10 24.99
CA VAL A 534 23.54 -1.78 24.84
C VAL A 534 23.06 -2.22 23.47
N GLY A 535 21.94 -2.93 23.45
CA GLY A 535 21.20 -3.26 22.24
C GLY A 535 19.92 -2.47 22.10
N VAL A 536 19.42 -2.37 20.88
CA VAL A 536 18.12 -1.77 20.56
C VAL A 536 17.25 -2.66 19.71
N ILE A 537 15.93 -2.60 19.94
CA ILE A 537 14.90 -3.23 19.12
C ILE A 537 13.88 -2.14 18.78
N VAL A 538 13.51 -1.99 17.50
CA VAL A 538 12.56 -0.96 17.09
C VAL A 538 11.59 -1.46 16.03
N GLY A 539 10.33 -1.03 16.16
CA GLY A 539 9.29 -1.32 15.19
C GLY A 539 8.88 -2.80 15.18
N GLY A 540 8.46 -3.27 14.00
CA GLY A 540 7.94 -4.62 13.80
C GLY A 540 6.45 -4.73 14.06
N SER A 541 5.86 -5.73 13.43
CA SER A 541 4.42 -5.98 13.40
C SER A 541 4.06 -7.06 14.42
N PHE A 542 3.00 -6.83 15.20
CA PHE A 542 2.34 -7.86 16.00
C PHE A 542 1.45 -8.73 15.11
N ASP A 543 0.79 -8.09 14.15
CA ASP A 543 0.05 -8.70 13.06
C ASP A 543 0.02 -7.77 11.84
N GLU A 544 -0.58 -8.24 10.75
CA GLU A 544 -0.77 -7.50 9.49
C GLU A 544 -1.54 -6.16 9.64
N THR A 545 -1.90 -5.73 10.85
CA THR A 545 -2.49 -4.41 11.14
C THR A 545 -1.62 -3.60 12.11
N LEU A 546 -1.26 -4.16 13.26
CA LEU A 546 -0.61 -3.42 14.35
C LEU A 546 0.92 -3.47 14.22
N VAL A 547 1.52 -2.29 14.08
CA VAL A 547 2.98 -2.08 14.11
C VAL A 547 3.35 -1.34 15.39
N SER A 548 4.40 -1.81 16.07
CA SER A 548 4.93 -1.20 17.30
C SER A 548 5.52 0.18 17.00
N ASP A 549 5.15 1.19 17.80
CA ASP A 549 5.74 2.53 17.78
C ASP A 549 6.83 2.72 18.85
N ALA A 550 7.35 1.61 19.39
CA ALA A 550 8.34 1.60 20.46
C ALA A 550 9.74 1.25 19.97
N LEU A 551 10.72 1.90 20.58
CA LEU A 551 12.12 1.51 20.61
C LEU A 551 12.46 1.03 22.02
N TYR A 552 12.95 -0.19 22.13
CA TYR A 552 13.40 -0.80 23.37
C TYR A 552 14.92 -0.79 23.42
N THR A 553 15.49 -0.40 24.56
CA THR A 553 16.92 -0.59 24.84
C THR A 553 17.08 -1.79 25.76
N PHE A 554 18.10 -2.62 25.54
CA PHE A 554 18.35 -3.81 26.33
C PHE A 554 19.83 -4.00 26.66
N SER A 555 20.10 -4.69 27.77
CA SER A 555 21.42 -5.25 28.09
C SER A 555 21.37 -6.76 27.96
N TYR A 556 22.51 -7.38 27.67
CA TYR A 556 22.68 -8.83 27.65
C TYR A 556 23.75 -9.25 28.66
N ASN A 557 23.57 -10.40 29.30
CA ASN A 557 24.52 -10.97 30.25
C ASN A 557 24.59 -12.50 30.05
N GLY A 558 25.20 -12.92 28.93
CA GLY A 558 25.48 -14.33 28.58
C GLY A 558 24.28 -15.27 28.31
N ASN A 559 23.16 -15.09 29.01
CA ASN A 559 21.93 -15.87 28.82
C ASN A 559 20.65 -15.09 29.19
N THR A 560 20.76 -13.78 29.46
CA THR A 560 19.60 -12.97 29.86
C THR A 560 19.55 -11.67 29.07
N VAL A 561 18.43 -11.42 28.39
CA VAL A 561 18.10 -10.16 27.72
C VAL A 561 17.23 -9.31 28.67
N LYS A 562 17.79 -8.21 29.18
CA LYS A 562 17.07 -7.31 30.09
C LYS A 562 16.75 -5.99 29.40
N ILE A 563 15.48 -5.78 29.06
CA ILE A 563 14.94 -4.50 28.61
C ILE A 563 15.07 -3.47 29.74
N LYS A 564 15.65 -2.32 29.40
CA LYS A 564 15.98 -1.24 30.34
C LYS A 564 15.00 -0.08 30.23
N ASN A 565 14.87 0.48 29.03
CA ASN A 565 14.03 1.64 28.75
C ASN A 565 13.24 1.43 27.47
N SER A 566 12.16 2.21 27.31
CA SER A 566 11.43 2.30 26.06
C SER A 566 11.14 3.75 25.68
N LEU A 567 11.24 4.06 24.39
CA LEU A 567 10.85 5.33 23.79
C LEU A 567 9.71 5.07 22.81
N LYS A 568 8.64 5.87 22.86
CA LYS A 568 7.53 5.78 21.90
C LYS A 568 7.44 7.05 21.08
N HIS A 569 7.32 6.89 19.76
CA HIS A 569 7.14 8.02 18.86
C HIS A 569 6.56 7.53 17.51
N PRO A 570 5.68 8.31 16.83
CA PRO A 570 5.10 7.90 15.54
C PRO A 570 6.14 7.50 14.48
N LEU A 571 7.29 8.20 14.43
CA LEU A 571 8.41 7.86 13.53
C LEU A 571 9.09 6.51 13.81
N LEU A 572 8.83 5.87 14.95
CA LEU A 572 9.36 4.55 15.29
C LEU A 572 8.41 3.43 14.82
N GLN A 573 7.20 3.77 14.37
CA GLN A 573 6.19 2.83 13.90
C GLN A 573 6.53 2.29 12.50
N ARG A 574 7.52 1.39 12.44
CA ARG A 574 8.10 0.91 11.18
C ARG A 574 8.06 -0.60 11.07
N TYR A 575 7.62 -1.08 9.91
CA TYR A 575 7.71 -2.47 9.50
C TYR A 575 8.78 -2.62 8.41
N GLY A 576 9.78 -3.48 8.66
CA GLY A 576 10.86 -3.75 7.70
C GLY A 576 11.94 -2.66 7.63
N ALA A 577 12.10 -1.86 8.69
CA ALA A 577 13.19 -0.89 8.81
C ALA A 577 14.52 -1.56 9.17
N LYS A 578 15.61 -0.79 9.09
CA LYS A 578 16.95 -1.19 9.55
C LYS A 578 17.51 -0.13 10.48
N VAL A 579 18.26 -0.56 11.50
CA VAL A 579 18.85 0.33 12.51
C VAL A 579 20.34 0.02 12.66
N LYS A 580 21.15 1.06 12.83
CA LYS A 580 22.57 0.93 13.19
C LYS A 580 22.98 1.98 14.22
N PHE A 581 23.81 1.59 15.18
CA PHE A 581 24.48 2.55 16.06
C PHE A 581 25.46 3.42 15.26
N ILE A 582 25.47 4.72 15.57
CA ILE A 582 26.44 5.70 15.08
C ILE A 582 27.58 5.85 16.10
N ASN A 583 27.20 6.02 17.37
CA ASN A 583 28.10 6.06 18.51
C ASN A 583 27.44 5.33 19.70
N ASN A 584 27.92 5.58 20.93
CA ASN A 584 27.47 4.84 22.12
C ASN A 584 26.01 5.09 22.54
N HIS A 585 25.32 6.08 21.96
CA HIS A 585 23.91 6.38 22.29
C HIS A 585 23.07 6.87 21.11
N THR A 586 23.68 7.18 19.98
CA THR A 586 22.98 7.69 18.80
C THR A 586 22.82 6.59 17.76
N LEU A 587 21.63 6.52 17.16
CA LEU A 587 21.23 5.52 16.18
C LEU A 587 20.84 6.18 14.85
N MET A 588 21.11 5.50 13.75
CA MET A 588 20.48 5.74 12.46
C MET A 588 19.37 4.71 12.23
N LEU A 589 18.13 5.15 12.03
CA LEU A 589 17.00 4.32 11.66
C LEU A 589 16.56 4.66 10.23
N VAL A 590 16.57 3.67 9.35
CA VAL A 590 16.35 3.83 7.91
C VAL A 590 15.13 3.03 7.47
N GLY A 591 14.30 3.66 6.62
CA GLY A 591 13.34 2.97 5.77
C GLY A 591 12.19 2.30 6.50
N GLY A 592 11.71 1.20 5.91
CA GLY A 592 10.48 0.53 6.34
C GLY A 592 9.22 1.29 5.93
N THR A 593 8.08 0.72 6.27
CA THR A 593 6.76 1.31 6.01
C THR A 593 5.97 1.41 7.31
N SER A 594 4.95 2.28 7.35
CA SER A 594 4.10 2.45 8.52
C SER A 594 2.63 2.24 8.14
N PRO A 595 1.78 1.77 9.07
CA PRO A 595 0.33 1.87 8.93
C PRO A 595 -0.20 3.30 9.11
N GLU A 596 0.59 4.18 9.74
CA GLU A 596 0.13 5.48 10.21
C GLU A 596 0.53 6.63 9.28
N MET A 597 1.64 6.48 8.56
CA MET A 597 2.16 7.52 7.68
C MET A 597 3.09 7.00 6.57
N LEU A 598 3.12 7.73 5.46
CA LEU A 598 4.11 7.55 4.41
C LEU A 598 5.38 8.32 4.79
N PHE A 599 6.55 7.66 4.77
CA PHE A 599 7.82 8.34 5.03
C PHE A 599 8.32 9.03 3.75
N GLY A 600 8.65 10.31 3.86
CA GLY A 600 9.16 11.15 2.79
C GLY A 600 10.64 11.52 2.97
N GLN A 601 11.10 12.49 2.16
CA GLN A 601 12.50 12.92 2.08
C GLN A 601 13.16 13.25 3.43
N GLU A 602 12.37 13.74 4.40
CA GLU A 602 12.83 14.19 5.72
C GLU A 602 12.59 13.16 6.84
N THR A 603 11.85 12.09 6.57
CA THR A 603 11.41 11.10 7.57
C THR A 603 11.77 9.67 7.22
N SER A 604 12.22 9.38 6.00
CA SER A 604 12.74 8.07 5.59
C SER A 604 13.98 7.66 6.38
N ILE A 605 14.81 8.61 6.79
CA ILE A 605 15.98 8.39 7.64
C ILE A 605 15.87 9.29 8.86
N VAL A 606 16.03 8.74 10.06
CA VAL A 606 16.01 9.49 11.31
C VAL A 606 17.22 9.15 12.18
N ILE A 607 17.71 10.15 12.90
CA ILE A 607 18.77 10.04 13.89
C ILE A 607 18.11 10.10 15.27
N ILE A 608 18.43 9.14 16.14
CA ILE A 608 17.79 8.99 17.44
C ILE A 608 18.86 8.96 18.51
N ASP A 609 18.78 9.86 19.49
CA ASP A 609 19.58 9.77 20.71
C ASP A 609 18.78 9.04 21.79
N ILE A 610 19.22 7.84 22.19
CA ILE A 610 18.52 7.00 23.15
C ILE A 610 18.63 7.51 24.60
N LYS A 611 19.56 8.43 24.90
CA LYS A 611 19.69 9.03 26.23
C LYS A 611 18.68 10.15 26.42
N SER A 612 18.61 11.08 25.46
CA SER A 612 17.68 12.21 25.53
C SER A 612 16.28 11.90 25.00
N GLY A 613 16.14 10.85 24.17
CA GLY A 613 14.92 10.56 23.42
C GLY A 613 14.70 11.48 22.23
N LYS A 614 15.67 12.34 21.87
CA LYS A 614 15.58 13.25 20.73
C LYS A 614 15.58 12.48 19.42
N ILE A 615 14.71 12.88 18.49
CA ILE A 615 14.63 12.33 17.14
C ILE A 615 14.77 13.49 16.14
N CYS A 616 15.70 13.38 15.21
CA CYS A 616 15.90 14.30 14.11
C CYS A 616 15.69 13.57 12.77
N GLY A 617 15.11 14.25 11.78
CA GLY A 617 15.11 13.77 10.40
C GLY A 617 16.47 13.98 9.75
N LEU A 618 16.93 13.02 8.96
CA LEU A 618 18.09 13.21 8.09
C LEU A 618 17.59 13.35 6.65
N LYS A 619 17.68 14.57 6.11
CA LYS A 619 17.15 14.88 4.79
C LYS A 619 17.94 14.18 3.71
N ILE A 620 17.27 13.34 2.93
CA ILE A 620 17.85 12.74 1.73
C ILE A 620 18.06 13.85 0.69
N HIS A 621 19.27 13.95 0.14
CA HIS A 621 19.61 14.99 -0.83
C HIS A 621 18.64 14.97 -2.04
N PRO A 622 18.16 16.14 -2.53
CA PRO A 622 17.24 16.22 -3.67
C PRO A 622 17.70 15.45 -4.92
N ASP A 623 18.98 15.54 -5.28
CA ASP A 623 19.55 14.81 -6.42
C ASP A 623 19.36 13.28 -6.31
N ILE A 624 19.20 12.74 -5.10
CA ILE A 624 18.88 11.32 -4.94
C ILE A 624 17.38 11.09 -4.91
N TRP A 625 16.66 11.87 -4.10
CA TRP A 625 15.22 11.72 -3.94
C TRP A 625 14.46 11.90 -5.26
N ASP A 626 14.85 12.90 -6.05
CA ASP A 626 14.15 13.30 -7.26
C ASP A 626 14.53 12.44 -8.46
N ASP A 627 15.80 12.06 -8.59
CA ASP A 627 16.30 11.37 -9.79
C ASP A 627 16.33 9.84 -9.65
N HIS A 628 16.47 9.31 -8.43
CA HIS A 628 16.63 7.88 -8.19
C HIS A 628 15.47 7.26 -7.41
N PRO A 629 15.04 6.03 -7.75
CA PRO A 629 14.01 5.34 -6.96
C PRO A 629 14.58 4.82 -5.64
N LEU A 630 14.00 5.26 -4.52
CA LEU A 630 14.41 4.91 -3.16
C LEU A 630 13.31 4.14 -2.39
N PHE A 631 12.94 2.96 -2.86
CA PHE A 631 12.04 2.06 -2.14
C PHE A 631 12.76 1.33 -1.01
N LEU A 632 12.87 1.96 0.16
CA LEU A 632 13.49 1.37 1.36
C LEU A 632 12.63 0.24 1.98
N VAL A 633 12.38 -0.80 1.17
CA VAL A 633 11.62 -2.03 1.43
C VAL A 633 12.48 -3.22 1.04
N GLY A 634 12.74 -4.12 1.99
CA GLY A 634 13.57 -5.31 1.76
C GLY A 634 15.02 -4.98 1.37
N PHE A 635 15.52 -3.83 1.80
CA PHE A 635 16.91 -3.39 1.65
C PHE A 635 17.73 -3.82 2.86
N GLU A 636 19.05 -3.73 2.75
CA GLU A 636 19.98 -3.90 3.86
C GLU A 636 20.75 -2.60 4.14
N LEU A 637 21.08 -2.40 5.42
CA LEU A 637 21.88 -1.30 5.93
C LEU A 637 23.15 -1.87 6.54
N VAL A 638 24.29 -1.53 5.96
CA VAL A 638 25.61 -2.02 6.38
C VAL A 638 26.45 -0.83 6.79
N GLN A 639 27.05 -0.86 7.97
CA GLN A 639 28.04 0.13 8.37
C GLN A 639 29.39 -0.26 7.77
N ILE A 640 30.02 0.62 6.99
CA ILE A 640 31.27 0.32 6.26
C ILE A 640 32.48 1.02 6.89
N SER A 641 32.25 2.13 7.60
CA SER A 641 33.23 2.81 8.46
C SER A 641 32.50 3.41 9.67
N LEU A 642 33.22 4.14 10.54
CA LEU A 642 32.61 4.85 11.67
C LEU A 642 31.51 5.83 11.23
N ASP A 643 31.70 6.50 10.10
CA ASP A 643 30.89 7.60 9.62
C ASP A 643 30.24 7.36 8.25
N GLU A 644 30.39 6.17 7.68
CA GLU A 644 29.78 5.78 6.41
C GLU A 644 28.92 4.53 6.51
N PHE A 645 27.74 4.62 5.91
CA PHE A 645 26.75 3.55 5.83
C PHE A 645 26.40 3.27 4.37
N LEU A 646 26.16 2.01 4.08
CA LEU A 646 25.78 1.51 2.77
C LEU A 646 24.35 0.99 2.80
N VAL A 647 23.50 1.53 1.94
CA VAL A 647 22.14 1.03 1.68
C VAL A 647 22.17 0.22 0.38
N ILE A 648 21.86 -1.08 0.47
CA ILE A 648 21.93 -1.99 -0.68
C ILE A 648 20.67 -2.84 -0.84
N GLY A 649 20.35 -3.12 -2.10
CA GLY A 649 19.14 -3.87 -2.46
C GLY A 649 17.85 -3.13 -2.08
N GLY A 650 16.76 -3.88 -2.12
CA GLY A 650 15.41 -3.40 -1.88
C GLY A 650 14.67 -3.00 -3.16
N GLY A 651 13.36 -2.82 -3.03
CA GLY A 651 12.49 -2.53 -4.14
C GLY A 651 11.04 -2.93 -3.89
N ALA A 652 10.17 -2.51 -4.79
CA ALA A 652 8.73 -2.75 -4.70
C ALA A 652 8.13 -3.11 -6.07
N THR A 653 7.07 -3.91 -6.08
CA THR A 653 6.25 -4.20 -7.27
C THR A 653 5.25 -3.08 -7.56
N CYS A 654 5.03 -2.20 -6.58
CA CYS A 654 4.21 -1.00 -6.67
C CYS A 654 2.77 -1.32 -7.09
N TYR A 655 2.14 -2.30 -6.42
CA TYR A 655 0.72 -2.65 -6.65
C TYR A 655 0.39 -3.01 -8.12
N GLY A 656 1.37 -3.52 -8.87
CA GLY A 656 1.24 -3.86 -10.29
C GLY A 656 1.46 -2.68 -11.25
N PHE A 657 1.79 -1.49 -10.76
CA PHE A 657 2.15 -0.34 -11.60
C PHE A 657 3.50 -0.51 -12.29
N GLY A 658 4.34 -1.39 -11.77
CA GLY A 658 5.61 -1.79 -12.34
C GLY A 658 6.67 -1.94 -11.26
N ALA A 659 7.46 -3.01 -11.36
CA ALA A 659 8.51 -3.27 -10.38
C ALA A 659 9.65 -2.26 -10.50
N VAL A 660 10.15 -1.82 -9.36
CA VAL A 660 11.28 -0.90 -9.23
C VAL A 660 12.25 -1.46 -8.20
N ALA A 661 13.52 -1.52 -8.57
CA ALA A 661 14.62 -1.83 -7.66
C ALA A 661 15.28 -0.55 -7.17
N ASN A 662 15.78 -0.57 -5.95
CA ASN A 662 16.56 0.53 -5.42
C ASN A 662 17.88 0.70 -6.16
N LYS A 663 18.32 1.96 -6.26
CA LYS A 663 19.74 2.22 -6.38
C LYS A 663 20.40 2.02 -5.02
N SER A 664 21.58 1.40 -5.04
CA SER A 664 22.43 1.36 -3.86
C SER A 664 23.09 2.72 -3.67
N PHE A 665 23.28 3.13 -2.42
CA PHE A 665 23.92 4.40 -2.10
C PHE A 665 24.63 4.36 -0.76
N LYS A 666 25.66 5.21 -0.63
CA LYS A 666 26.37 5.50 0.61
C LYS A 666 25.77 6.73 1.29
N ILE A 667 25.79 6.73 2.62
CA ILE A 667 25.44 7.86 3.49
C ILE A 667 26.69 8.15 4.32
N SER A 668 27.26 9.34 4.17
CA SER A 668 28.38 9.82 4.97
C SER A 668 27.90 10.91 5.93
N ILE A 669 28.15 10.71 7.22
CA ILE A 669 27.69 11.56 8.31
C ILE A 669 28.84 12.32 9.02
N SER A 670 30.03 12.38 8.43
CA SER A 670 31.21 13.02 9.02
C SER A 670 30.96 14.46 9.46
N ASN A 671 30.12 15.19 8.72
CA ASN A 671 29.79 16.60 8.98
C ASN A 671 28.81 16.80 10.14
N ILE A 672 28.08 15.76 10.57
CA ILE A 672 27.13 15.84 11.68
C ILE A 672 27.63 15.12 12.92
N LEU A 673 28.66 14.27 12.81
CA LEU A 673 29.17 13.44 13.91
C LEU A 673 29.53 14.25 15.17
N ASN A 674 30.27 15.36 14.99
CA ASN A 674 30.69 16.22 16.11
C ASN A 674 29.52 16.89 16.86
N GLY A 675 28.34 16.97 16.24
CA GLY A 675 27.12 17.50 16.87
C GLY A 675 26.27 16.42 17.55
N LEU A 676 26.67 15.15 17.46
CA LEU A 676 25.97 13.98 18.01
C LEU A 676 26.69 13.34 19.20
N ASP A 677 27.86 13.83 19.58
CA ASP A 677 28.69 13.37 20.71
C ASP A 677 28.34 14.03 22.05
#